data_AF-A0A5J4RZU6-F1
#
_entry.id   AF-A0A5J4RZU6-F1
#
_cell.length_a   1.000
_cell.length_b   1.000
_cell.length_c   1.000
_cell.angle_alpha   90.00
_cell.angle_beta   90.00
_cell.angle_gamma   90.00
#
_symmetry.space_group_name_H-M   'P 1'
#
loop_
_entity.id
_entity.type
_entity.pdbx_description
1 polymer ?
#
loop_
_entity_poly.entity_id
_entity_poly.type
_entity_poly.pdbx_seq_one_letter_code
_entity_poly.pdbx_strand_id
1 'polypeptide(L)'
;MFFEKFDIQKIENAAKGRLIDVIKDFITIEKDRTGSGYTGDCPSCKAANKFKVDVKKEAFLCVSCQNIRGYGAKSFLMVAMNKSFPEAIEYLAEKFNIDIPRPKSVNKSTLTMKKSSKAAKGQDVNSFCAQMLAESGLTFEDVTAHIYKSDDTRTVAQIRTFRPGTIDETGNLTPKGDDVIIEYYDLDGLPVTYLHTNSKRKIAGERKEYYRVRWQHPEAHLDKEGKPYKYKSPYGSGTPIYIPERLRAMYKAGTPIERLYIQEGEKKAEKACKHGIPSIAVSGIQNLGNKGVLPEDVVTIIQKCEVKEVVFIFDSDWDDLSSNIRINDQVEKRPRNFFFAARNFKEYMRALKNRNIYVEIFIGHINKNKASDKGIDDLLANSLKNKEDELAQDFNTALNSKKGLGKYVEVFKITTWTDHKLMELWNLHSREAFAERHKEILQNLPEFVFGRFRWKFDEKGTVILAQPFDEDEQFWEEITKNDRSGNTRTEYEFRYVNSKNFLQNRGFGRLRRLDKSYQFIHLDPPIVRAIEASDARDYLFNFANLYCKKEVNEMLIKGVSQYVGPDKLSLLSFIEPNFIVPTRDSQYFYFDKICWQVTADKVVEVGYESFSHHIWEEQRKNTPAKYLGKPLITYKEDSGKYQYSLSENGKKCHFLGFLVNNSNFTWRKSPDEIEEEEINENNIHLLSKLCAIGYMLMECKDANVARAVIGMDGKLSEVGESNGRSGKSLIGELMRRVIPIAYVPGKNRDLFSDQFIWNDVAENTKLVFIDDVLRSFDFEQLFPNITGDWSVNYKGGRRVTFPFIKSPKLYIATNHAVSGTGESFSERQWLLAFSDYYNDKRKPVDDFGCLFFDEWDFEQWNLTWNLLANCIQLYLKFGVVQAPGERLQQRKLRQEITEPLMSWADEYFSEKNKFKVKLSRKELYDAFCNYDPIQRKFISPTMFKKKFMQYCLFKGYMFNPHKYDSKTGKPHQFDKDGKPVIDDKSGGIEYFMIDIKALEPEAPSKEEKKLRYTPPGHGSI
;
A
#
# COMPACT_ATOMS: atom_id res chain seq x y z
N MET A 1 -13.07 10.79 -26.13
CA MET A 1 -14.11 10.96 -27.15
C MET A 1 -14.73 12.31 -26.89
N PHE A 2 -14.69 13.25 -27.82
CA PHE A 2 -15.37 14.53 -27.66
C PHE A 2 -16.55 14.52 -28.64
N PHE A 3 -17.77 14.58 -28.10
CA PHE A 3 -18.98 14.73 -28.88
C PHE A 3 -19.00 16.13 -29.51
N GLU A 4 -19.56 16.27 -30.70
CA GLU A 4 -19.74 17.60 -31.28
C GLU A 4 -20.76 18.40 -30.46
N LYS A 5 -20.58 19.72 -30.40
CA LYS A 5 -21.47 20.63 -29.65
C LYS A 5 -22.94 20.45 -30.05
N PHE A 6 -23.19 20.21 -31.34
CA PHE A 6 -24.52 19.95 -31.89
C PHE A 6 -25.14 18.66 -31.32
N ASP A 7 -24.37 17.58 -31.24
CA ASP A 7 -24.86 16.29 -30.72
C ASP A 7 -25.16 16.39 -29.22
N ILE A 8 -24.28 17.04 -28.45
CA ILE A 8 -24.50 17.30 -27.02
C ILE A 8 -25.82 18.06 -26.82
N GLN A 9 -26.02 19.14 -27.58
CA GLN A 9 -27.21 19.97 -27.45
C GLN A 9 -28.48 19.21 -27.87
N LYS A 10 -28.41 18.37 -28.91
CA LYS A 10 -29.50 17.49 -29.34
C LYS A 10 -29.88 16.50 -28.24
N ILE A 11 -28.90 15.88 -27.59
CA ILE A 11 -29.09 14.92 -26.50
C ILE A 11 -29.66 15.61 -25.25
N GLU A 12 -29.12 16.76 -24.87
CA GLU A 12 -29.60 17.54 -23.72
C GLU A 12 -31.04 18.04 -23.92
N ASN A 13 -31.39 18.49 -25.14
CA ASN A 13 -32.75 18.89 -25.46
C ASN A 13 -33.73 17.73 -25.37
N ALA A 14 -33.35 16.52 -25.79
CA ALA A 14 -34.19 15.33 -25.67
C ALA A 14 -34.39 14.88 -24.20
N ALA A 15 -33.39 15.12 -23.35
CA ALA A 15 -33.44 14.79 -21.93
C ALA A 15 -34.16 15.84 -21.07
N LYS A 16 -34.40 17.05 -21.60
CA LYS A 16 -35.05 18.15 -20.89
C LYS A 16 -36.49 17.80 -20.51
N GLY A 17 -36.87 18.06 -19.26
CA GLY A 17 -38.19 17.70 -18.71
C GLY A 17 -38.35 16.21 -18.37
N ARG A 18 -37.32 15.38 -18.58
CA ARG A 18 -37.37 13.91 -18.43
C ARG A 18 -36.45 13.39 -17.32
N LEU A 19 -36.10 14.24 -16.35
CA LEU A 19 -35.28 13.85 -15.20
C LEU A 19 -35.80 12.59 -14.50
N ILE A 20 -37.12 12.48 -14.29
CA ILE A 20 -37.73 11.33 -13.60
C ILE A 20 -37.50 10.02 -14.36
N ASP A 21 -37.63 10.05 -15.68
CA ASP A 21 -37.49 8.85 -16.52
C ASP A 21 -36.09 8.27 -16.41
N VAL A 22 -35.09 9.15 -16.30
CA VAL A 22 -33.68 8.77 -16.10
C VAL A 22 -33.44 8.30 -14.67
N ILE A 23 -34.01 8.96 -13.65
CA ILE A 23 -33.83 8.55 -12.25
C ILE A 23 -34.40 7.14 -12.01
N LYS A 24 -35.56 6.83 -12.57
CA LYS A 24 -36.25 5.55 -12.40
C LYS A 24 -35.49 4.34 -12.95
N ASP A 25 -34.53 4.55 -13.84
CA ASP A 25 -33.68 3.46 -14.34
C ASP A 25 -32.67 2.96 -13.29
N PHE A 26 -32.37 3.77 -12.27
CA PHE A 26 -31.34 3.47 -11.27
C PHE A 26 -31.88 3.29 -9.86
N ILE A 27 -32.93 4.05 -9.50
CA ILE A 27 -33.49 4.04 -8.15
C ILE A 27 -35.02 4.09 -8.18
N THR A 28 -35.62 3.44 -7.19
CA THR A 28 -37.06 3.51 -6.97
C THR A 28 -37.40 4.80 -6.23
N ILE A 29 -38.37 5.56 -6.75
CA ILE A 29 -38.84 6.82 -6.16
C ILE A 29 -40.37 6.82 -6.08
N GLU A 30 -40.89 7.34 -4.98
CA GLU A 30 -42.33 7.47 -4.69
C GLU A 30 -42.74 8.94 -4.67
N LYS A 31 -44.01 9.25 -4.90
CA LYS A 31 -44.49 10.64 -4.79
C LYS A 31 -44.41 11.11 -3.33
N ASP A 32 -44.00 12.35 -3.13
CA ASP A 32 -44.01 12.97 -1.81
C ASP A 32 -45.44 13.12 -1.27
N ARG A 33 -45.57 13.25 0.07
CA ARG A 33 -46.87 13.42 0.74
C ARG A 33 -47.63 14.68 0.29
N THR A 34 -46.93 15.65 -0.29
CA THR A 34 -47.48 16.92 -0.79
C THR A 34 -47.89 16.86 -2.27
N GLY A 35 -47.60 15.76 -2.98
CA GLY A 35 -47.92 15.55 -4.39
C GLY A 35 -47.12 16.42 -5.39
N SER A 36 -46.13 17.17 -4.90
CA SER A 36 -45.37 18.18 -5.64
C SER A 36 -44.01 17.67 -6.16
N GLY A 37 -43.53 16.55 -5.66
CA GLY A 37 -42.20 16.01 -5.91
C GLY A 37 -42.14 14.50 -5.72
N TYR A 38 -40.93 13.96 -5.84
CA TYR A 38 -40.64 12.56 -5.54
C TYR A 38 -39.63 12.45 -4.41
N THR A 39 -39.76 11.37 -3.65
CA THR A 39 -38.84 10.97 -2.59
C THR A 39 -38.43 9.53 -2.78
N GLY A 40 -37.18 9.20 -2.47
CA GLY A 40 -36.71 7.84 -2.47
C GLY A 40 -35.36 7.70 -1.79
N ASP A 41 -34.75 6.56 -2.01
CA ASP A 41 -33.46 6.23 -1.40
C ASP A 41 -32.34 6.88 -2.19
N CYS A 42 -31.38 7.45 -1.47
CA CYS A 42 -30.25 8.11 -2.10
C CYS A 42 -29.38 7.10 -2.87
N PRO A 43 -29.07 7.33 -4.15
CA PRO A 43 -28.29 6.36 -4.92
C PRO A 43 -26.84 6.21 -4.45
N SER A 44 -26.23 7.27 -3.89
CA SER A 44 -24.89 7.20 -3.30
C SER A 44 -24.95 6.77 -1.83
N CYS A 45 -25.48 7.60 -0.92
CA CYS A 45 -25.41 7.32 0.51
C CYS A 45 -26.46 6.33 1.05
N LYS A 46 -27.32 5.78 0.17
CA LYS A 46 -28.40 4.82 0.49
C LYS A 46 -29.39 5.24 1.59
N ALA A 47 -29.36 6.50 2.01
CA ALA A 47 -30.24 7.02 3.05
C ALA A 47 -31.72 6.93 2.61
N ALA A 48 -32.52 6.23 3.41
CA ALA A 48 -33.89 5.89 3.07
C ALA A 48 -34.79 7.14 3.02
N ASN A 49 -35.52 7.32 1.92
CA ASN A 49 -36.43 8.45 1.70
C ASN A 49 -35.80 9.85 1.90
N LYS A 50 -34.48 9.98 1.75
CA LYS A 50 -33.77 11.27 1.89
C LYS A 50 -33.39 11.92 0.56
N PHE A 51 -33.58 11.22 -0.55
CA PHE A 51 -33.39 11.77 -1.88
C PHE A 51 -34.69 12.41 -2.36
N LYS A 52 -34.67 13.73 -2.56
CA LYS A 52 -35.81 14.52 -3.00
C LYS A 52 -35.60 14.97 -4.43
N VAL A 53 -36.67 14.93 -5.23
CA VAL A 53 -36.71 15.39 -6.62
C VAL A 53 -37.88 16.35 -6.79
N ASP A 54 -37.59 17.56 -7.23
CA ASP A 54 -38.58 18.56 -7.64
C ASP A 54 -38.77 18.45 -9.16
N VAL A 55 -39.98 18.06 -9.56
CA VAL A 55 -40.32 17.84 -10.98
C VAL A 55 -40.32 19.14 -11.76
N LYS A 56 -40.82 20.22 -11.17
CA LYS A 56 -40.97 21.51 -11.86
C LYS A 56 -39.63 22.20 -12.05
N LYS A 57 -38.74 22.08 -11.06
CA LYS A 57 -37.40 22.67 -11.11
C LYS A 57 -36.37 21.76 -11.79
N GLU A 58 -36.75 20.54 -12.16
CA GLU A 58 -35.84 19.46 -12.55
C GLU A 58 -34.64 19.36 -11.59
N ALA A 59 -34.89 19.52 -10.30
CA ALA A 59 -33.85 19.59 -9.28
C ALA A 59 -33.87 18.32 -8.44
N PHE A 60 -32.70 17.86 -8.02
CA PHE A 60 -32.58 16.76 -7.07
C PHE A 60 -31.61 17.12 -5.94
N LEU A 61 -31.86 16.58 -4.75
CA LEU A 61 -31.04 16.78 -3.56
C LEU A 61 -31.17 15.58 -2.61
N CYS A 62 -30.05 15.09 -2.10
CA CYS A 62 -30.04 14.26 -0.92
C CYS A 62 -29.89 15.12 0.34
N VAL A 63 -30.89 15.07 1.22
CA VAL A 63 -30.90 15.84 2.47
C VAL A 63 -29.88 15.29 3.48
N SER A 64 -29.48 14.03 3.35
CA SER A 64 -28.57 13.37 4.29
C SER A 64 -27.09 13.65 4.01
N CYS A 65 -26.63 13.47 2.77
CA CYS A 65 -25.22 13.66 2.44
C CYS A 65 -24.91 15.05 1.91
N GLN A 66 -25.91 15.80 1.44
CA GLN A 66 -25.82 17.12 0.79
C GLN A 66 -24.90 17.22 -0.44
N ASN A 67 -24.03 16.24 -0.66
CA ASN A 67 -23.09 16.09 -1.77
C ASN A 67 -23.79 15.70 -3.08
N ILE A 68 -24.97 15.08 -3.01
CA ILE A 68 -25.79 14.84 -4.19
C ILE A 68 -26.83 15.94 -4.29
N ARG A 69 -26.55 16.90 -5.16
CA ARG A 69 -27.50 17.93 -5.58
C ARG A 69 -27.22 18.33 -7.02
N GLY A 70 -28.25 18.73 -7.74
CA GLY A 70 -28.06 19.18 -9.12
C GLY A 70 -29.38 19.40 -9.86
N TYR A 71 -29.24 19.77 -11.13
CA TYR A 71 -30.36 20.09 -12.02
C TYR A 71 -30.25 19.28 -13.31
N GLY A 72 -31.34 18.64 -13.72
CA GLY A 72 -31.46 17.90 -14.97
C GLY A 72 -30.80 16.52 -14.98
N ALA A 73 -31.12 15.73 -16.01
CA ALA A 73 -30.75 14.33 -16.12
C ALA A 73 -29.24 14.08 -16.26
N LYS A 74 -28.54 14.92 -17.03
CA LYS A 74 -27.07 14.86 -17.18
C LYS A 74 -26.38 15.00 -15.82
N SER A 75 -26.75 16.02 -15.05
CA SER A 75 -26.19 16.25 -13.72
C SER A 75 -26.50 15.10 -12.78
N PHE A 76 -27.68 14.48 -12.87
CA PHE A 76 -27.99 13.28 -12.08
C PHE A 76 -27.04 12.11 -12.40
N LEU A 77 -26.79 11.82 -13.67
CA LEU A 77 -25.87 10.74 -14.06
C LEU A 77 -24.43 11.01 -13.60
N MET A 78 -23.98 12.27 -13.69
CA MET A 78 -22.63 12.62 -13.27
C MET A 78 -22.48 12.69 -11.74
N VAL A 79 -23.40 13.37 -11.04
CA VAL A 79 -23.34 13.63 -9.59
C VAL A 79 -23.76 12.40 -8.80
N ALA A 80 -24.89 11.78 -9.18
CA ALA A 80 -25.51 10.73 -8.39
C ALA A 80 -25.04 9.32 -8.81
N MET A 81 -24.80 9.09 -10.11
CA MET A 81 -24.29 7.80 -10.63
C MET A 81 -22.77 7.77 -10.85
N ASN A 82 -22.05 8.86 -10.57
CA ASN A 82 -20.59 8.98 -10.72
C ASN A 82 -20.08 8.60 -12.13
N LYS A 83 -20.88 8.85 -13.17
CA LYS A 83 -20.48 8.68 -14.57
C LYS A 83 -19.60 9.86 -15.01
N SER A 84 -18.59 9.59 -15.82
CA SER A 84 -17.86 10.64 -16.53
C SER A 84 -18.77 11.36 -17.53
N PHE A 85 -18.38 12.55 -17.97
CA PHE A 85 -19.16 13.30 -18.95
C PHE A 85 -19.48 12.47 -20.21
N PRO A 86 -18.52 11.75 -20.84
CA PRO A 86 -18.85 10.90 -21.99
C PRO A 86 -19.85 9.79 -21.69
N GLU A 87 -19.66 9.06 -20.58
CA GLU A 87 -20.57 7.97 -20.18
C GLU A 87 -21.99 8.48 -19.89
N ALA A 88 -22.13 9.70 -19.37
CA ALA A 88 -23.43 10.32 -19.14
C ALA A 88 -24.14 10.68 -20.46
N ILE A 89 -23.40 11.23 -21.43
CA ILE A 89 -23.95 11.58 -22.75
C ILE A 89 -24.31 10.33 -23.56
N GLU A 90 -23.46 9.30 -23.56
CA GLU A 90 -23.74 8.01 -24.21
C GLU A 90 -24.99 7.36 -23.64
N TYR A 91 -25.12 7.34 -22.31
CA TYR A 91 -26.31 6.81 -21.65
C TYR A 91 -27.60 7.56 -22.06
N LEU A 92 -27.56 8.90 -22.08
CA LEU A 92 -28.73 9.70 -22.49
C LEU A 92 -29.08 9.48 -23.96
N ALA A 93 -28.08 9.37 -24.84
CA ALA A 93 -28.31 9.09 -26.25
C ALA A 93 -28.95 7.72 -26.46
N GLU A 94 -28.45 6.67 -25.79
CA GLU A 94 -29.03 5.33 -25.84
C GLU A 94 -30.46 5.34 -25.27
N LYS A 95 -30.68 5.98 -24.11
CA LYS A 95 -31.99 6.04 -23.47
C LYS A 95 -33.05 6.73 -24.33
N PHE A 96 -32.67 7.77 -25.05
CA PHE A 96 -33.58 8.56 -25.88
C PHE A 96 -33.50 8.22 -27.38
N ASN A 97 -32.82 7.12 -27.74
CA ASN A 97 -32.65 6.63 -29.12
C ASN A 97 -32.13 7.70 -30.08
N ILE A 98 -31.07 8.40 -29.67
CA ILE A 98 -30.40 9.42 -30.48
C ILE A 98 -29.14 8.81 -31.08
N ASP A 99 -29.12 8.68 -32.40
CA ASP A 99 -27.93 8.23 -33.11
C ASP A 99 -26.80 9.24 -32.93
N ILE A 100 -25.71 8.77 -32.29
CA ILE A 100 -24.45 9.50 -32.24
C ILE A 100 -23.59 9.00 -33.40
N PRO A 101 -23.12 9.86 -34.31
CA PRO A 101 -22.12 9.47 -35.29
C PRO A 101 -20.82 9.13 -34.55
N ARG A 102 -20.59 7.84 -34.31
CA ARG A 102 -19.29 7.37 -33.82
C ARG A 102 -18.26 7.72 -34.89
N PRO A 103 -17.15 8.42 -34.57
CA PRO A 103 -16.07 8.54 -35.52
C PRO A 103 -15.66 7.13 -35.90
N LYS A 104 -15.96 6.73 -37.15
CA LYS A 104 -15.37 5.53 -37.73
C LYS A 104 -13.88 5.68 -37.48
N SER A 105 -13.24 4.67 -36.88
CA SER A 105 -11.79 4.61 -36.89
C SER A 105 -11.39 4.84 -38.34
N VAL A 106 -10.78 6.00 -38.61
CA VAL A 106 -10.19 6.21 -39.93
C VAL A 106 -9.18 5.09 -40.01
N ASN A 107 -9.49 4.06 -40.78
CA ASN A 107 -8.54 3.04 -41.13
C ASN A 107 -7.43 3.80 -41.86
N LYS A 108 -6.43 4.28 -41.12
CA LYS A 108 -5.16 4.71 -41.69
C LYS A 108 -4.77 3.53 -42.57
N SER A 109 -4.68 3.75 -43.87
CA SER A 109 -4.42 2.69 -44.84
C SER A 109 -3.19 1.93 -44.37
N THR A 110 -3.39 0.72 -43.86
CA THR A 110 -2.33 -0.10 -43.29
C THR A 110 -1.41 -0.47 -44.44
N LEU A 111 -0.23 0.13 -44.48
CA LEU A 111 0.84 -0.32 -45.36
C LEU A 111 1.36 -1.64 -44.80
N THR A 112 0.71 -2.75 -45.18
CA THR A 112 1.29 -4.07 -45.00
C THR A 112 2.58 -4.13 -45.81
N MET A 113 3.71 -4.48 -45.17
CA MET A 113 4.95 -4.79 -45.88
C MET A 113 4.66 -5.85 -46.95
N LYS A 114 4.99 -5.58 -48.23
CA LYS A 114 4.84 -6.57 -49.30
C LYS A 114 5.74 -7.77 -48.97
N LYS A 115 5.15 -8.98 -48.90
CA LYS A 115 5.80 -10.28 -48.62
C LYS A 115 7.03 -10.62 -49.49
N SER A 116 7.31 -9.83 -50.54
CA SER A 116 8.37 -10.05 -51.53
C SER A 116 9.43 -8.95 -51.63
N SER A 117 9.45 -7.95 -50.72
CA SER A 117 10.51 -6.93 -50.74
C SER A 117 11.84 -7.45 -50.17
N LYS A 118 12.99 -6.95 -50.67
CA LYS A 118 14.32 -7.29 -50.12
C LYS A 118 14.43 -7.06 -48.61
N ALA A 119 13.68 -6.09 -48.09
CA ALA A 119 13.61 -5.75 -46.67
C ALA A 119 12.82 -6.76 -45.80
N ALA A 120 12.02 -7.66 -46.40
CA ALA A 120 11.14 -8.61 -45.68
C ALA A 120 11.72 -10.04 -45.58
N LYS A 121 12.95 -10.28 -46.05
CA LYS A 121 13.54 -11.64 -46.10
C LYS A 121 13.79 -12.18 -44.68
N GLY A 122 13.07 -13.23 -44.29
CA GLY A 122 13.18 -13.88 -42.97
C GLY A 122 12.36 -13.23 -41.84
N GLN A 123 11.37 -12.38 -42.16
CA GLN A 123 10.58 -11.63 -41.18
C GLN A 123 9.12 -12.07 -41.16
N ASP A 124 8.53 -12.18 -39.97
CA ASP A 124 7.07 -12.23 -39.84
C ASP A 124 6.49 -10.82 -39.94
N VAL A 125 6.16 -10.44 -41.17
CA VAL A 125 5.51 -9.17 -41.53
C VAL A 125 4.13 -8.97 -40.88
N ASN A 126 3.57 -10.01 -40.23
CA ASN A 126 2.30 -9.92 -39.53
C ASN A 126 2.45 -9.73 -38.00
N SER A 127 3.65 -9.81 -37.43
CA SER A 127 3.87 -9.61 -35.98
C SER A 127 3.39 -8.22 -35.52
N PHE A 128 2.91 -8.12 -34.29
CA PHE A 128 2.48 -6.84 -33.70
C PHE A 128 3.62 -5.80 -33.73
N CYS A 129 4.87 -6.24 -33.50
CA CYS A 129 6.05 -5.38 -33.62
C CYS A 129 6.19 -4.76 -35.02
N ALA A 130 6.06 -5.57 -36.09
CA ALA A 130 6.18 -5.09 -37.47
C ALA A 130 5.06 -4.10 -37.82
N GLN A 131 3.83 -4.39 -37.39
CA GLN A 131 2.69 -3.49 -37.57
C GLN A 131 2.91 -2.15 -36.85
N MET A 132 3.36 -2.20 -35.59
CA MET A 132 3.62 -1.02 -34.76
C MET A 132 4.70 -0.09 -35.35
N LEU A 133 5.75 -0.65 -35.96
CA LEU A 133 6.79 0.11 -36.65
C LEU A 133 6.25 0.71 -37.96
N ALA A 134 5.51 -0.07 -38.75
CA ALA A 134 4.95 0.39 -40.02
C ALA A 134 3.95 1.55 -39.84
N GLU A 135 3.16 1.55 -38.76
CA GLU A 135 2.26 2.65 -38.40
C GLU A 135 3.00 3.99 -38.18
N SER A 136 4.22 3.95 -37.63
CA SER A 136 5.09 5.13 -37.48
C SER A 136 5.97 5.38 -38.72
N GLY A 137 5.76 4.65 -39.81
CA GLY A 137 6.56 4.74 -41.03
C GLY A 137 8.02 4.33 -40.86
N LEU A 138 8.29 3.38 -39.97
CA LEU A 138 9.59 2.79 -39.67
C LEU A 138 9.64 1.33 -40.16
N THR A 139 10.86 0.87 -40.44
CA THR A 139 11.19 -0.52 -40.77
C THR A 139 12.16 -1.09 -39.73
N PHE A 140 12.37 -2.41 -39.71
CA PHE A 140 13.38 -3.01 -38.83
C PHE A 140 14.79 -2.50 -39.12
N GLU A 141 15.10 -2.15 -40.37
CA GLU A 141 16.38 -1.57 -40.76
C GLU A 141 16.57 -0.18 -40.14
N ASP A 142 15.51 0.62 -40.10
CA ASP A 142 15.55 1.96 -39.49
C ASP A 142 15.87 1.91 -37.98
N VAL A 143 15.52 0.82 -37.30
CA VAL A 143 15.70 0.63 -35.84
C VAL A 143 16.79 -0.39 -35.49
N THR A 144 17.72 -0.65 -36.41
CA THR A 144 18.87 -1.53 -36.17
C THR A 144 20.04 -0.73 -35.60
N ALA A 145 20.56 -1.17 -34.46
CA ALA A 145 21.73 -0.61 -33.79
C ALA A 145 23.00 -1.41 -34.10
N HIS A 146 24.15 -0.72 -34.18
CA HIS A 146 25.47 -1.34 -34.29
C HIS A 146 26.14 -1.39 -32.92
N ILE A 147 26.29 -2.60 -32.39
CA ILE A 147 26.78 -2.86 -31.03
C ILE A 147 28.14 -3.53 -31.08
N TYR A 148 29.06 -3.05 -30.28
CA TYR A 148 30.37 -3.66 -30.13
C TYR A 148 30.32 -4.71 -29.00
N LYS A 149 30.63 -5.96 -29.31
CA LYS A 149 30.85 -6.96 -28.26
C LYS A 149 32.22 -6.73 -27.63
N SER A 150 32.30 -6.84 -26.32
CA SER A 150 33.51 -6.66 -25.50
C SER A 150 34.56 -7.77 -25.67
N ASP A 151 34.37 -8.69 -26.61
CA ASP A 151 35.31 -9.78 -26.88
C ASP A 151 36.46 -9.25 -27.77
N ASP A 152 37.66 -9.80 -27.58
CA ASP A 152 38.97 -9.39 -28.16
C ASP A 152 39.02 -9.20 -29.70
N THR A 153 37.92 -9.46 -30.42
CA THR A 153 37.80 -9.41 -31.89
C THR A 153 37.07 -8.18 -32.44
N ARG A 154 36.59 -7.24 -31.61
CA ARG A 154 35.82 -6.04 -32.05
C ARG A 154 34.76 -6.35 -33.11
N THR A 155 34.02 -7.45 -32.95
CA THR A 155 32.93 -7.79 -33.88
C THR A 155 31.74 -6.87 -33.65
N VAL A 156 31.30 -6.18 -34.72
CA VAL A 156 30.09 -5.34 -34.72
C VAL A 156 28.88 -6.24 -34.95
N ALA A 157 28.04 -6.38 -33.92
CA ALA A 157 26.76 -7.08 -34.04
C ALA A 157 25.67 -6.07 -34.43
N GLN A 158 24.90 -6.39 -35.46
CA GLN A 158 23.67 -5.65 -35.81
C GLN A 158 22.50 -6.24 -35.04
N ILE A 159 21.94 -5.48 -34.10
CA ILE A 159 20.80 -5.90 -33.27
C ILE A 159 19.64 -4.93 -33.48
N ARG A 160 18.43 -5.47 -33.53
CA ARG A 160 17.21 -4.68 -33.64
C ARG A 160 16.81 -4.22 -32.26
N THR A 161 16.73 -2.90 -32.05
CA THR A 161 16.33 -2.35 -30.75
C THR A 161 14.85 -2.66 -30.44
N PHE A 162 14.03 -2.90 -31.47
CA PHE A 162 12.65 -3.38 -31.34
C PHE A 162 12.55 -4.82 -31.86
N ARG A 163 12.06 -5.74 -31.02
CA ARG A 163 11.88 -7.15 -31.40
C ARG A 163 10.64 -7.77 -30.76
N PRO A 164 10.02 -8.77 -31.40
CA PRO A 164 8.96 -9.55 -30.77
C PRO A 164 9.49 -10.34 -29.58
N GLY A 165 8.70 -10.39 -28.51
CA GLY A 165 8.99 -11.13 -27.29
C GLY A 165 8.21 -10.59 -26.09
N THR A 166 8.10 -11.38 -25.04
CA THR A 166 7.33 -11.06 -23.83
C THR A 166 8.12 -11.36 -22.55
N ILE A 167 7.50 -11.23 -21.39
CA ILE A 167 8.08 -11.58 -20.07
C ILE A 167 7.36 -12.83 -19.54
N ASP A 168 8.10 -13.79 -18.99
CA ASP A 168 7.55 -14.99 -18.36
C ASP A 168 7.05 -14.75 -16.92
N GLU A 169 6.45 -15.78 -16.29
CA GLU A 169 5.91 -15.73 -14.92
C GLU A 169 6.97 -15.39 -13.85
N THR A 170 8.25 -15.57 -14.16
CA THR A 170 9.38 -15.27 -13.26
C THR A 170 10.00 -13.90 -13.51
N GLY A 171 9.47 -13.14 -14.47
CA GLY A 171 9.96 -11.79 -14.80
C GLY A 171 11.12 -11.76 -15.81
N ASN A 172 11.45 -12.88 -16.47
CA ASN A 172 12.54 -12.96 -17.45
C ASN A 172 12.02 -12.79 -18.89
N LEU A 173 12.88 -12.24 -19.76
CA LEU A 173 12.55 -12.06 -21.18
C LEU A 173 12.48 -13.41 -21.90
N THR A 174 11.40 -13.62 -22.67
CA THR A 174 11.19 -14.82 -23.47
C THR A 174 10.78 -14.47 -24.90
N PRO A 175 11.31 -15.17 -25.92
CA PRO A 175 10.89 -14.98 -27.31
C PRO A 175 9.51 -15.61 -27.60
N LYS A 176 8.89 -16.32 -26.65
CA LYS A 176 7.61 -17.05 -26.82
C LYS A 176 6.38 -16.14 -26.71
N GLY A 177 6.37 -14.99 -27.37
CA GLY A 177 5.24 -14.05 -27.38
C GLY A 177 5.36 -12.98 -28.48
N ASP A 178 4.28 -12.25 -28.74
CA ASP A 178 4.19 -11.22 -29.80
C ASP A 178 4.12 -9.78 -29.24
N ASP A 179 4.37 -9.58 -27.94
CA ASP A 179 4.62 -8.24 -27.40
C ASP A 179 5.92 -7.66 -27.98
N VAL A 180 6.18 -6.37 -27.75
CA VAL A 180 7.40 -5.72 -28.24
C VAL A 180 8.38 -5.45 -27.12
N ILE A 181 9.57 -6.04 -27.22
CA ILE A 181 10.73 -5.70 -26.40
C ILE A 181 11.49 -4.56 -27.06
N ILE A 182 11.78 -3.51 -26.28
CA ILE A 182 12.54 -2.33 -26.67
C ILE A 182 13.83 -2.31 -25.84
N GLU A 183 14.97 -2.50 -26.49
CA GLU A 183 16.30 -2.56 -25.88
C GLU A 183 17.01 -1.20 -25.98
N TYR A 184 17.78 -0.86 -24.94
CA TYR A 184 18.43 0.43 -24.80
C TYR A 184 19.95 0.26 -24.84
N TYR A 185 20.62 1.12 -25.59
CA TYR A 185 22.08 1.12 -25.72
C TYR A 185 22.63 2.52 -25.47
N ASP A 186 23.75 2.60 -24.76
CA ASP A 186 24.46 3.84 -24.44
C ASP A 186 25.19 4.42 -25.66
N LEU A 187 25.95 5.50 -25.45
CA LEU A 187 26.69 6.19 -26.51
C LEU A 187 27.77 5.34 -27.19
N ASP A 188 28.36 4.39 -26.45
CA ASP A 188 29.36 3.46 -26.99
C ASP A 188 28.69 2.32 -27.76
N GLY A 189 27.40 2.09 -27.53
CA GLY A 189 26.61 1.02 -28.12
C GLY A 189 26.62 -0.22 -27.22
N LEU A 190 26.91 -0.09 -25.93
CA LEU A 190 26.78 -1.16 -24.95
C LEU A 190 25.34 -1.17 -24.39
N PRO A 191 24.80 -2.34 -23.99
CA PRO A 191 23.49 -2.41 -23.35
C PRO A 191 23.45 -1.53 -22.11
N VAL A 192 22.43 -0.67 -22.01
CA VAL A 192 22.20 0.11 -20.80
C VAL A 192 21.87 -0.86 -19.68
N THR A 193 22.57 -0.74 -18.54
CA THR A 193 22.39 -1.64 -17.40
C THR A 193 21.92 -0.92 -16.16
N TYR A 194 21.25 -1.63 -15.26
CA TYR A 194 20.86 -1.15 -13.94
C TYR A 194 21.29 -2.14 -12.85
N LEU A 195 21.51 -1.61 -11.65
CA LEU A 195 21.84 -2.41 -10.47
C LEU A 195 20.56 -2.86 -9.78
N HIS A 196 20.43 -4.16 -9.57
CA HIS A 196 19.40 -4.70 -8.70
C HIS A 196 19.74 -4.31 -7.24
N THR A 197 18.77 -3.76 -6.49
CA THR A 197 19.00 -3.24 -5.14
C THR A 197 18.23 -4.06 -4.12
N ASN A 198 18.90 -4.44 -3.02
CA ASN A 198 18.23 -5.17 -1.95
C ASN A 198 17.50 -4.25 -0.95
N SER A 199 16.82 -4.85 0.03
CA SER A 199 15.96 -4.22 1.05
C SER A 199 16.66 -3.19 1.96
N LYS A 200 17.99 -3.07 1.90
CA LYS A 200 18.75 -2.01 2.61
C LYS A 200 19.21 -0.88 1.69
N ARG A 201 18.70 -0.82 0.45
CA ARG A 201 19.24 0.02 -0.65
C ARG A 201 20.75 -0.18 -0.86
N LYS A 202 21.29 -1.33 -0.42
CA LYS A 202 22.66 -1.73 -0.71
C LYS A 202 22.67 -2.45 -2.05
N ILE A 203 23.63 -2.06 -2.88
CA ILE A 203 23.87 -2.68 -4.19
C ILE A 203 24.15 -4.16 -3.94
N ALA A 204 23.30 -5.04 -4.47
CA ALA A 204 23.45 -6.48 -4.35
C ALA A 204 23.26 -7.12 -5.73
N GLY A 205 24.34 -7.68 -6.27
CA GLY A 205 24.30 -8.52 -7.46
C GLY A 205 24.65 -7.84 -8.79
N GLU A 206 24.68 -8.69 -9.81
CA GLU A 206 25.09 -8.45 -11.19
C GLU A 206 24.26 -7.35 -11.88
N ARG A 207 24.91 -6.60 -12.78
CA ARG A 207 24.24 -5.61 -13.63
C ARG A 207 23.30 -6.33 -14.60
N LYS A 208 22.02 -5.96 -14.62
CA LYS A 208 21.02 -6.45 -15.58
C LYS A 208 20.80 -5.43 -16.70
N GLU A 209 20.53 -5.90 -17.90
CA GLU A 209 20.20 -5.05 -19.05
C GLU A 209 18.81 -4.41 -18.89
N TYR A 210 18.73 -3.14 -19.23
CA TYR A 210 17.49 -2.37 -19.25
C TYR A 210 16.73 -2.61 -20.56
N TYR A 211 15.43 -2.81 -20.44
CA TYR A 211 14.52 -2.94 -21.57
C TYR A 211 13.17 -2.31 -21.22
N ARG A 212 12.29 -2.14 -22.21
CA ARG A 212 10.87 -1.88 -22.00
C ARG A 212 10.04 -2.86 -22.78
N VAL A 213 8.87 -3.20 -22.26
CA VAL A 213 7.91 -4.07 -22.93
C VAL A 213 6.68 -3.28 -23.28
N ARG A 214 6.28 -3.33 -24.56
CA ARG A 214 5.01 -2.78 -25.04
C ARG A 214 4.04 -3.92 -25.27
N TRP A 215 2.99 -3.95 -24.44
CA TRP A 215 1.93 -4.95 -24.51
C TRP A 215 1.09 -4.79 -25.78
N GLN A 216 0.80 -5.91 -26.44
CA GLN A 216 -0.18 -6.02 -27.52
C GLN A 216 -1.60 -5.80 -26.98
N HIS A 217 -1.88 -6.35 -25.80
CA HIS A 217 -3.19 -6.27 -25.13
C HIS A 217 -3.09 -5.58 -23.76
N PRO A 218 -3.04 -4.24 -23.70
CA PRO A 218 -2.97 -3.49 -22.44
C PRO A 218 -4.05 -3.85 -21.42
N GLU A 219 -5.25 -4.24 -21.87
CA GLU A 219 -6.40 -4.62 -21.02
C GLU A 219 -6.08 -5.84 -20.12
N ALA A 220 -5.15 -6.70 -20.52
CA ALA A 220 -4.71 -7.85 -19.73
C ALA A 220 -3.66 -7.48 -18.65
N HIS A 221 -3.13 -6.25 -18.69
CA HIS A 221 -2.05 -5.78 -17.82
C HIS A 221 -2.49 -4.52 -17.07
N LEU A 222 -2.91 -4.72 -15.82
CA LEU A 222 -3.42 -3.64 -14.98
C LEU A 222 -2.31 -3.08 -14.08
N ASP A 223 -2.29 -1.76 -13.92
CA ASP A 223 -1.38 -1.07 -13.02
C ASP A 223 -1.81 -1.22 -11.55
N LYS A 224 -1.08 -0.55 -10.64
CA LYS A 224 -1.40 -0.57 -9.21
C LYS A 224 -2.80 -0.04 -8.91
N GLU A 225 -3.43 0.75 -9.78
CA GLU A 225 -4.79 1.29 -9.61
C GLU A 225 -5.87 0.47 -10.33
N GLY A 226 -5.50 -0.66 -10.95
CA GLY A 226 -6.41 -1.49 -11.74
C GLY A 226 -6.68 -0.96 -13.15
N LYS A 227 -5.84 -0.04 -13.68
CA LYS A 227 -6.00 0.52 -15.03
C LYS A 227 -5.08 -0.17 -16.03
N PRO A 228 -5.57 -0.48 -17.25
CA PRO A 228 -4.73 -0.96 -18.34
C PRO A 228 -3.56 -0.03 -18.61
N TYR A 229 -2.34 -0.57 -18.70
CA TYR A 229 -1.16 0.20 -19.05
C TYR A 229 -0.44 -0.37 -20.27
N LYS A 230 0.20 0.51 -21.05
CA LYS A 230 0.77 0.15 -22.35
C LYS A 230 2.22 -0.33 -22.29
N TYR A 231 3.03 0.21 -21.38
CA TYR A 231 4.46 -0.06 -21.32
C TYR A 231 4.92 -0.48 -19.93
N LYS A 232 5.72 -1.55 -19.82
CA LYS A 232 6.39 -2.00 -18.58
C LYS A 232 7.89 -1.71 -18.66
N SER A 233 8.47 -1.18 -17.59
CA SER A 233 9.92 -1.10 -17.37
C SER A 233 10.31 -2.02 -16.19
N PRO A 234 11.56 -2.52 -16.12
CA PRO A 234 12.04 -3.28 -14.99
C PRO A 234 11.94 -2.51 -13.67
N TYR A 235 11.72 -3.23 -12.57
CA TYR A 235 11.57 -2.60 -11.26
C TYR A 235 12.90 -2.03 -10.77
N GLY A 236 12.88 -0.82 -10.20
CA GLY A 236 14.06 -0.17 -9.62
C GLY A 236 15.11 0.29 -10.64
N SER A 237 14.88 0.14 -11.94
CA SER A 237 15.87 0.40 -12.98
C SER A 237 16.06 1.87 -13.36
N GLY A 238 15.27 2.78 -12.78
CA GLY A 238 15.23 4.18 -13.18
C GLY A 238 14.63 4.38 -14.57
N THR A 239 14.84 5.57 -15.14
CA THR A 239 14.30 5.99 -16.45
C THR A 239 15.42 6.46 -17.37
N PRO A 240 16.21 5.54 -17.97
CA PRO A 240 17.23 5.90 -18.93
C PRO A 240 16.61 6.52 -20.19
N ILE A 241 17.42 7.28 -20.93
CA ILE A 241 17.05 7.84 -22.22
C ILE A 241 17.29 6.82 -23.33
N TYR A 242 16.47 6.89 -24.37
CA TYR A 242 16.66 6.11 -25.58
C TYR A 242 17.41 6.96 -26.62
N ILE A 243 18.50 6.42 -27.16
CA ILE A 243 19.35 7.09 -28.14
C ILE A 243 19.24 6.33 -29.47
N PRO A 244 18.68 6.93 -30.53
CA PRO A 244 18.67 6.32 -31.86
C PRO A 244 20.06 6.08 -32.43
N GLU A 245 20.23 5.05 -33.26
CA GLU A 245 21.52 4.70 -33.86
C GLU A 245 22.11 5.84 -34.68
N ARG A 246 21.28 6.55 -35.44
CA ARG A 246 21.72 7.70 -36.25
C ARG A 246 22.33 8.81 -35.39
N LEU A 247 21.75 9.07 -34.21
CA LEU A 247 22.29 10.06 -33.28
C LEU A 247 23.61 9.57 -32.64
N ARG A 248 23.69 8.27 -32.29
CA ARG A 248 24.96 7.66 -31.83
C ARG A 248 26.04 7.77 -32.90
N ALA A 249 25.73 7.56 -34.17
CA ALA A 249 26.67 7.73 -35.26
C ALA A 249 27.17 9.17 -35.39
N MET A 250 26.28 10.17 -35.31
CA MET A 250 26.66 11.60 -35.28
C MET A 250 27.58 11.91 -34.09
N TYR A 251 27.25 11.39 -32.90
CA TYR A 251 28.06 11.51 -31.70
C TYR A 251 29.44 10.87 -31.86
N LYS A 252 29.53 9.65 -32.39
CA LYS A 252 30.78 8.94 -32.63
C LYS A 252 31.66 9.71 -33.61
N ALA A 253 31.06 10.28 -34.66
CA ALA A 253 31.72 11.13 -35.64
C ALA A 253 32.07 12.54 -35.14
N GLY A 254 31.55 12.98 -33.99
CA GLY A 254 31.73 14.36 -33.50
C GLY A 254 31.09 15.40 -34.42
N THR A 255 30.00 15.05 -35.11
CA THR A 255 29.32 15.95 -36.03
C THR A 255 28.64 17.08 -35.25
N PRO A 256 28.87 18.36 -35.58
CA PRO A 256 28.16 19.46 -34.95
C PRO A 256 26.64 19.33 -35.15
N ILE A 257 25.89 19.40 -34.06
CA ILE A 257 24.43 19.37 -34.05
C ILE A 257 23.97 20.75 -33.63
N GLU A 258 23.40 21.54 -34.54
CA GLU A 258 22.87 22.86 -34.18
C GLU A 258 21.79 22.75 -33.10
N ARG A 259 20.91 21.75 -33.24
CA ARG A 259 19.73 21.57 -32.38
C ARG A 259 19.47 20.11 -32.05
N LEU A 260 19.36 19.83 -30.75
CA LEU A 260 18.98 18.53 -30.21
C LEU A 260 17.53 18.55 -29.75
N TYR A 261 16.73 17.59 -30.22
CA TYR A 261 15.33 17.46 -29.85
C TYR A 261 15.14 16.35 -28.81
N ILE A 262 14.18 16.55 -27.90
CA ILE A 262 13.75 15.56 -26.93
C ILE A 262 12.30 15.22 -27.24
N GLN A 263 12.00 13.93 -27.41
CA GLN A 263 10.69 13.42 -27.79
C GLN A 263 10.14 12.48 -26.72
N GLU A 264 8.83 12.50 -26.49
CA GLU A 264 8.16 11.48 -25.68
C GLU A 264 7.89 10.22 -26.51
N GLY A 265 8.70 9.18 -26.32
CA GLY A 265 8.56 7.86 -26.96
C GLY A 265 9.63 7.52 -27.99
N GLU A 266 10.06 6.26 -27.99
CA GLU A 266 11.21 5.76 -28.75
C GLU A 266 10.99 5.81 -30.27
N LYS A 267 9.77 5.45 -30.73
CA LYS A 267 9.42 5.50 -32.17
C LYS A 267 9.52 6.91 -32.74
N LYS A 268 9.18 7.93 -31.95
CA LYS A 268 9.24 9.34 -32.37
C LYS A 268 10.67 9.79 -32.60
N ALA A 269 11.57 9.44 -31.68
CA ALA A 269 12.99 9.76 -31.84
C ALA A 269 13.61 9.04 -33.05
N GLU A 270 13.28 7.77 -33.28
CA GLU A 270 13.73 7.04 -34.48
C GLU A 270 13.23 7.69 -35.77
N LYS A 271 11.94 8.03 -35.84
CA LYS A 271 11.34 8.65 -37.03
C LYS A 271 11.86 10.07 -37.29
N ALA A 272 12.12 10.84 -36.24
CA ALA A 272 12.72 12.17 -36.35
C ALA A 272 14.18 12.08 -36.85
N CYS A 273 14.99 11.21 -36.24
CA CYS A 273 16.37 10.95 -36.68
C CYS A 273 16.43 10.41 -38.11
N LYS A 274 15.42 9.63 -38.53
CA LYS A 274 15.31 9.14 -39.91
C LYS A 274 15.28 10.29 -40.93
N HIS A 275 14.71 11.42 -40.54
CA HIS A 275 14.41 12.55 -41.41
C HIS A 275 15.21 13.81 -41.03
N GLY A 276 16.43 13.62 -40.50
CA GLY A 276 17.37 14.71 -40.27
C GLY A 276 17.05 15.62 -39.08
N ILE A 277 16.24 15.14 -38.12
CA ILE A 277 15.89 15.85 -36.89
C ILE A 277 16.53 15.11 -35.70
N PRO A 278 17.76 15.47 -35.28
CA PRO A 278 18.52 14.75 -34.27
C PRO A 278 17.78 14.72 -32.93
N SER A 279 17.30 13.55 -32.51
CA SER A 279 16.36 13.40 -31.40
C SER A 279 16.76 12.28 -30.43
N ILE A 280 16.58 12.53 -29.13
CA ILE A 280 16.55 11.49 -28.09
C ILE A 280 15.12 11.26 -27.62
N ALA A 281 14.85 10.09 -27.06
CA ALA A 281 13.55 9.75 -26.50
C ALA A 281 13.58 9.59 -24.97
N VAL A 282 12.53 10.10 -24.33
CA VAL A 282 12.19 9.81 -22.94
C VAL A 282 10.97 8.90 -22.87
N SER A 283 10.92 8.04 -21.85
CA SER A 283 9.84 7.07 -21.67
C SER A 283 8.48 7.67 -21.27
N GLY A 284 8.49 8.94 -20.84
CA GLY A 284 7.34 9.78 -20.53
C GLY A 284 7.81 11.22 -20.29
N ILE A 285 6.92 12.22 -20.42
CA ILE A 285 7.30 13.65 -20.32
C ILE A 285 8.03 14.05 -19.03
N GLN A 286 7.82 13.33 -17.92
CA GLN A 286 8.48 13.61 -16.63
C GLN A 286 9.83 12.92 -16.47
N ASN A 287 10.19 12.01 -17.38
CA ASN A 287 11.25 11.02 -17.17
C ASN A 287 12.62 11.43 -17.72
N LEU A 288 12.82 12.71 -18.01
CA LEU A 288 14.10 13.20 -18.54
C LEU A 288 15.22 13.16 -17.49
N GLY A 289 14.93 13.43 -16.21
CA GLY A 289 15.91 13.44 -15.14
C GLY A 289 15.73 12.28 -14.17
N ASN A 290 16.82 11.69 -13.69
CA ASN A 290 16.78 10.64 -12.66
C ASN A 290 17.22 11.24 -11.31
N LYS A 291 16.35 11.19 -10.29
CA LYS A 291 16.58 11.82 -8.97
C LYS A 291 16.95 13.32 -9.04
N GLY A 292 16.43 14.05 -10.02
CA GLY A 292 16.69 15.47 -10.20
C GLY A 292 17.99 15.82 -10.94
N VAL A 293 18.65 14.84 -11.56
CA VAL A 293 19.90 15.03 -12.33
C VAL A 293 19.67 14.64 -13.79
N LEU A 294 20.20 15.45 -14.71
CA LEU A 294 20.18 15.17 -16.15
C LEU A 294 21.10 13.97 -16.47
N PRO A 295 20.70 13.03 -17.33
CA PRO A 295 21.53 11.89 -17.71
C PRO A 295 22.85 12.33 -18.36
N GLU A 296 23.95 11.70 -17.98
CA GLU A 296 25.29 12.08 -18.43
C GLU A 296 25.46 11.95 -19.95
N ASP A 297 24.79 10.97 -20.57
CA ASP A 297 24.77 10.80 -22.03
C ASP A 297 24.25 12.05 -22.75
N VAL A 298 23.21 12.71 -22.20
CA VAL A 298 22.69 13.96 -22.80
C VAL A 298 23.73 15.06 -22.72
N VAL A 299 24.42 15.18 -21.59
CA VAL A 299 25.49 16.18 -21.39
C VAL A 299 26.63 15.94 -22.37
N THR A 300 27.01 14.67 -22.53
CA THR A 300 28.14 14.25 -23.38
C THR A 300 27.81 14.43 -24.86
N ILE A 301 26.56 14.20 -25.29
CA ILE A 301 26.09 14.57 -26.64
C ILE A 301 26.20 16.08 -26.85
N ILE A 302 25.68 16.87 -25.91
CA ILE A 302 25.67 18.35 -26.02
C ILE A 302 27.09 18.89 -26.15
N GLN A 303 28.03 18.38 -25.36
CA GLN A 303 29.43 18.83 -25.39
C GLN A 303 30.15 18.39 -26.67
N LYS A 304 30.12 17.08 -27.00
CA LYS A 304 30.91 16.54 -28.11
C LYS A 304 30.38 16.98 -29.48
N CYS A 305 29.07 17.17 -29.59
CA CYS A 305 28.43 17.61 -30.83
C CYS A 305 28.20 19.13 -30.86
N GLU A 306 28.77 19.89 -29.91
CA GLU A 306 28.66 21.36 -29.84
C GLU A 306 27.22 21.89 -29.97
N VAL A 307 26.29 21.26 -29.25
CA VAL A 307 24.86 21.58 -29.34
C VAL A 307 24.61 23.00 -28.85
N LYS A 308 23.94 23.81 -29.68
CA LYS A 308 23.61 25.21 -29.36
C LYS A 308 22.20 25.33 -28.78
N GLU A 309 21.27 24.54 -29.28
CA GLU A 309 19.85 24.63 -28.95
C GLU A 309 19.29 23.28 -28.52
N VAL A 310 18.50 23.27 -27.44
CA VAL A 310 17.78 22.05 -27.00
C VAL A 310 16.28 22.33 -26.98
N VAL A 311 15.52 21.46 -27.64
CA VAL A 311 14.07 21.62 -27.79
C VAL A 311 13.33 20.41 -27.25
N PHE A 312 12.44 20.61 -26.28
CA PHE A 312 11.54 19.56 -25.82
C PHE A 312 10.18 19.66 -26.53
N ILE A 313 9.82 18.63 -27.29
CA ILE A 313 8.62 18.61 -28.12
C ILE A 313 7.52 17.77 -27.47
N PHE A 314 6.37 18.40 -27.25
CA PHE A 314 5.13 17.75 -26.83
C PHE A 314 4.25 17.36 -28.02
N ASP A 315 3.40 16.36 -27.80
CA ASP A 315 2.35 16.00 -28.75
C ASP A 315 1.27 17.09 -28.82
N SER A 316 0.41 17.00 -29.83
CA SER A 316 -0.70 17.95 -30.03
C SER A 316 -1.75 17.97 -28.89
N ASP A 317 -1.67 17.05 -27.93
CA ASP A 317 -2.53 16.96 -26.76
C ASP A 317 -1.92 17.58 -25.47
N TRP A 318 -0.84 18.36 -25.63
CA TRP A 318 -0.11 19.05 -24.56
C TRP A 318 -0.95 19.97 -23.68
N ASP A 319 -2.08 20.44 -24.20
CA ASP A 319 -3.02 21.35 -23.54
C ASP A 319 -4.41 20.74 -23.36
N ASP A 320 -4.58 19.45 -23.69
CA ASP A 320 -5.88 18.80 -23.55
C ASP A 320 -6.19 18.47 -22.09
N LEU A 321 -7.48 18.55 -21.76
CA LEU A 321 -7.98 18.01 -20.49
C LEU A 321 -8.06 16.47 -20.56
N SER A 322 -8.31 15.84 -19.41
CA SER A 322 -8.63 14.41 -19.39
C SER A 322 -9.86 14.12 -20.25
N SER A 323 -9.90 12.98 -20.95
CA SER A 323 -11.08 12.59 -21.71
C SER A 323 -12.24 12.09 -20.83
N ASN A 324 -11.93 11.66 -19.61
CA ASN A 324 -12.88 11.01 -18.70
C ASN A 324 -13.03 11.81 -17.40
N ILE A 325 -13.33 13.10 -17.52
CA ILE A 325 -13.47 14.00 -16.36
C ILE A 325 -14.69 13.61 -15.53
N ARG A 326 -14.46 13.41 -14.22
CA ARG A 326 -15.51 13.31 -13.19
C ARG A 326 -15.56 14.59 -12.37
N ILE A 327 -16.66 14.79 -11.64
CA ILE A 327 -16.93 16.04 -10.88
C ILE A 327 -15.84 16.39 -9.87
N ASN A 328 -15.18 15.39 -9.27
CA ASN A 328 -14.14 15.59 -8.26
C ASN A 328 -12.71 15.57 -8.84
N ASP A 329 -12.56 15.38 -10.15
CA ASP A 329 -11.24 15.37 -10.77
C ASP A 329 -10.73 16.80 -10.94
N GLN A 330 -9.46 17.02 -10.56
CA GLN A 330 -8.75 18.26 -10.87
C GLN A 330 -8.58 18.37 -12.39
N VAL A 331 -9.29 19.32 -13.01
CA VAL A 331 -9.29 19.46 -14.46
C VAL A 331 -7.93 19.92 -14.97
N GLU A 332 -7.19 20.69 -14.19
CA GLU A 332 -5.86 21.18 -14.53
C GLU A 332 -4.76 20.14 -14.37
N LYS A 333 -5.04 18.96 -13.78
CA LYS A 333 -4.03 17.95 -13.46
C LYS A 333 -3.17 17.58 -14.68
N ARG A 334 -3.79 17.43 -15.85
CA ARG A 334 -3.08 17.08 -17.08
C ARG A 334 -2.23 18.24 -17.63
N PRO A 335 -2.78 19.45 -17.89
CA PRO A 335 -1.97 20.63 -18.22
C PRO A 335 -0.85 20.93 -17.21
N ARG A 336 -1.13 20.76 -15.91
CA ARG A 336 -0.16 20.92 -14.82
C ARG A 336 1.00 19.94 -14.89
N ASN A 337 0.75 18.70 -15.34
CA ASN A 337 1.83 17.75 -15.59
C ASN A 337 2.75 18.25 -16.71
N PHE A 338 2.20 18.76 -17.83
CA PHE A 338 3.02 19.34 -18.90
C PHE A 338 3.82 20.57 -18.44
N PHE A 339 3.21 21.44 -17.64
CA PHE A 339 3.91 22.57 -17.01
C PHE A 339 5.11 22.10 -16.18
N PHE A 340 4.92 21.11 -15.29
CA PHE A 340 6.02 20.60 -14.48
C PHE A 340 7.10 19.91 -15.31
N ALA A 341 6.73 19.21 -16.38
CA ALA A 341 7.69 18.62 -17.31
C ALA A 341 8.56 19.70 -17.97
N ALA A 342 7.94 20.76 -18.50
CA ALA A 342 8.64 21.90 -19.09
C ALA A 342 9.51 22.65 -18.08
N ARG A 343 9.01 22.87 -16.86
CA ARG A 343 9.76 23.51 -15.78
C ARG A 343 10.99 22.69 -15.39
N ASN A 344 10.82 21.39 -15.17
CA ASN A 344 11.92 20.50 -14.78
C ASN A 344 12.96 20.41 -15.89
N PHE A 345 12.54 20.29 -17.16
CA PHE A 345 13.42 20.35 -18.33
C PHE A 345 14.25 21.66 -18.36
N LYS A 346 13.60 22.81 -18.15
CA LYS A 346 14.28 24.12 -18.07
C LYS A 346 15.36 24.12 -16.98
N GLU A 347 15.02 23.63 -15.79
CA GLU A 347 15.96 23.59 -14.66
C GLU A 347 17.13 22.63 -14.92
N TYR A 348 16.88 21.45 -15.53
CA TYR A 348 17.95 20.52 -15.92
C TYR A 348 18.92 21.13 -16.93
N MET A 349 18.41 21.82 -17.96
CA MET A 349 19.27 22.47 -18.95
C MET A 349 19.99 23.69 -18.38
N ARG A 350 19.38 24.42 -17.43
CA ARG A 350 20.06 25.52 -16.72
C ARG A 350 21.22 25.03 -15.86
N ALA A 351 21.11 23.85 -15.25
CA ALA A 351 22.17 23.26 -14.43
C ALA A 351 23.46 22.99 -15.22
N LEU A 352 23.39 22.88 -16.55
CA LEU A 352 24.55 22.73 -17.44
C LEU A 352 25.54 23.91 -17.36
N LYS A 353 25.06 25.11 -16.99
CA LYS A 353 25.92 26.28 -16.77
C LYS A 353 26.99 26.03 -15.71
N ASN A 354 26.70 25.18 -14.72
CA ASN A 354 27.68 24.80 -13.69
C ASN A 354 28.87 24.02 -14.27
N ARG A 355 28.72 23.46 -15.47
CA ARG A 355 29.78 22.77 -16.23
C ARG A 355 30.32 23.61 -17.40
N ASN A 356 30.09 24.94 -17.38
CA ASN A 356 30.44 25.87 -18.47
C ASN A 356 29.81 25.54 -19.83
N ILE A 357 28.66 24.86 -19.84
CA ILE A 357 27.91 24.58 -21.06
C ILE A 357 26.74 25.56 -21.14
N TYR A 358 26.61 26.25 -22.27
CA TYR A 358 25.55 27.24 -22.50
C TYR A 358 24.74 26.83 -23.73
N VAL A 359 23.47 26.51 -23.49
CA VAL A 359 22.51 26.16 -24.54
C VAL A 359 21.29 27.06 -24.46
N GLU A 360 20.68 27.34 -25.60
CA GLU A 360 19.36 27.94 -25.66
C GLU A 360 18.28 26.87 -25.43
N ILE A 361 17.30 27.19 -24.60
CA ILE A 361 16.29 26.23 -24.13
C ILE A 361 14.95 26.59 -24.76
N PHE A 362 14.37 25.64 -25.47
CA PHE A 362 13.07 25.77 -26.11
C PHE A 362 12.13 24.64 -25.72
N ILE A 363 10.84 24.95 -25.68
CA ILE A 363 9.78 23.94 -25.65
C ILE A 363 8.88 24.17 -26.85
N GLY A 364 8.35 23.11 -27.42
CA GLY A 364 7.41 23.22 -28.53
C GLY A 364 6.38 22.13 -28.50
N HIS A 365 5.39 22.23 -29.37
CA HIS A 365 4.39 21.19 -29.56
C HIS A 365 4.01 21.06 -31.04
N ILE A 366 3.48 19.88 -31.39
CA ILE A 366 2.84 19.67 -32.69
C ILE A 366 1.47 20.36 -32.69
N ASN A 367 1.15 21.09 -33.76
CA ASN A 367 -0.15 21.74 -33.91
C ASN A 367 -1.22 20.70 -34.31
N LYS A 368 -2.43 20.83 -33.75
CA LYS A 368 -3.56 20.01 -34.18
C LYS A 368 -3.87 20.24 -35.66
N ASN A 369 -4.02 19.16 -36.42
CA ASN A 369 -4.30 19.20 -37.84
C ASN A 369 -5.57 18.40 -38.21
N LYS A 370 -6.06 18.54 -39.44
CA LYS A 370 -7.26 17.82 -39.92
C LYS A 370 -7.08 16.30 -39.93
N ALA A 371 -5.85 15.81 -40.05
CA ALA A 371 -5.52 14.38 -40.06
C ALA A 371 -5.42 13.77 -38.65
N SER A 372 -5.54 14.59 -37.59
CA SER A 372 -5.37 14.18 -36.19
C SER A 372 -4.02 13.51 -35.91
N ASP A 373 -2.94 14.00 -36.55
CA ASP A 373 -1.58 13.54 -36.27
C ASP A 373 -1.14 14.05 -34.90
N LYS A 374 -0.77 13.15 -34.00
CA LYS A 374 -0.53 13.51 -32.59
C LYS A 374 0.92 13.87 -32.32
N GLY A 375 1.83 13.00 -32.73
CA GLY A 375 3.26 13.15 -32.54
C GLY A 375 3.99 13.44 -33.85
N ILE A 376 5.30 13.67 -33.74
CA ILE A 376 6.19 13.89 -34.89
C ILE A 376 6.21 12.70 -35.85
N ASP A 377 6.10 11.47 -35.33
CA ASP A 377 6.09 10.26 -36.14
C ASP A 377 4.81 10.13 -36.97
N ASP A 378 3.65 10.40 -36.38
CA ASP A 378 2.37 10.47 -37.08
C ASP A 378 2.42 11.52 -38.20
N LEU A 379 2.91 12.73 -37.89
CA LEU A 379 2.96 13.83 -38.85
C LEU A 379 3.85 13.48 -40.06
N LEU A 380 5.04 12.91 -39.82
CA LEU A 380 5.99 12.49 -40.85
C LEU A 380 5.55 11.22 -41.59
N ALA A 381 4.73 10.36 -40.99
CA ALA A 381 4.20 9.16 -41.64
C ALA A 381 2.94 9.44 -42.47
N ASN A 382 2.19 10.50 -42.14
CA ASN A 382 0.88 10.79 -42.70
C ASN A 382 0.84 12.12 -43.46
N SER A 383 0.63 13.26 -42.79
CA SER A 383 0.43 14.57 -43.45
C SER A 383 1.64 15.06 -44.24
N LEU A 384 2.85 14.72 -43.81
CA LEU A 384 4.11 15.12 -44.45
C LEU A 384 4.79 14.00 -45.22
N LYS A 385 4.05 12.94 -45.56
CA LYS A 385 4.59 11.85 -46.35
C LYS A 385 5.11 12.35 -47.72
N ASN A 386 6.36 12.03 -48.04
CA ASN A 386 7.11 12.53 -49.21
C ASN A 386 7.42 14.03 -49.19
N LYS A 387 7.23 14.70 -48.06
CA LYS A 387 7.50 16.12 -47.80
C LYS A 387 8.13 16.31 -46.43
N GLU A 388 8.90 15.33 -45.99
CA GLU A 388 9.41 15.25 -44.62
C GLU A 388 10.38 16.40 -44.28
N ASP A 389 11.12 16.88 -45.28
CA ASP A 389 12.02 18.04 -45.14
C ASP A 389 11.28 19.34 -44.77
N GLU A 390 9.98 19.45 -45.09
CA GLU A 390 9.17 20.62 -44.71
C GLU A 390 9.14 20.81 -43.19
N LEU A 391 9.19 19.72 -42.40
CA LEU A 391 9.11 19.82 -40.94
C LEU A 391 10.35 20.47 -40.33
N ALA A 392 11.54 20.09 -40.81
CA ALA A 392 12.79 20.69 -40.34
C ALA A 392 12.86 22.18 -40.69
N GLN A 393 12.38 22.55 -41.89
CA GLN A 393 12.25 23.95 -42.31
C GLN A 393 11.21 24.72 -41.48
N ASP A 394 10.11 24.07 -41.12
CA ASP A 394 9.07 24.67 -40.28
C ASP A 394 9.57 24.95 -38.87
N PHE A 395 10.34 24.03 -38.28
CA PHE A 395 11.04 24.28 -37.00
C PHE A 395 11.96 25.50 -37.09
N ASN A 396 12.77 25.59 -38.13
CA ASN A 396 13.67 26.75 -38.34
C ASN A 396 12.88 28.06 -38.49
N THR A 397 11.72 28.02 -39.14
CA THR A 397 10.84 29.18 -39.31
C THR A 397 10.19 29.59 -37.98
N ALA A 398 9.64 28.63 -37.24
CA ALA A 398 8.98 28.84 -35.96
C ALA A 398 9.94 29.46 -34.92
N LEU A 399 11.16 28.95 -34.83
CA LEU A 399 12.17 29.41 -33.87
C LEU A 399 12.68 30.83 -34.11
N ASN A 400 12.71 31.26 -35.38
CA ASN A 400 13.11 32.62 -35.75
C ASN A 400 11.92 33.61 -35.79
N SER A 401 10.69 33.12 -35.62
CA SER A 401 9.48 33.94 -35.56
C SER A 401 9.35 34.63 -34.20
N LYS A 402 8.96 35.92 -34.20
CA LYS A 402 8.67 36.67 -32.96
C LYS A 402 7.60 36.03 -32.09
N LYS A 403 6.67 35.27 -32.70
CA LYS A 403 5.57 34.59 -32.00
C LYS A 403 5.83 33.10 -31.77
N GLY A 404 6.91 32.53 -32.30
CA GLY A 404 7.15 31.08 -32.19
C GLY A 404 6.29 30.21 -33.11
N LEU A 405 5.51 30.82 -34.00
CA LEU A 405 4.50 30.13 -34.81
C LEU A 405 5.09 29.60 -36.12
N GLY A 406 5.02 28.29 -36.32
CA GLY A 406 5.18 27.59 -37.60
C GLY A 406 3.85 27.08 -38.15
N LYS A 407 3.90 26.41 -39.30
CA LYS A 407 2.75 25.82 -40.00
C LYS A 407 2.25 24.55 -39.29
N TYR A 408 3.17 23.72 -38.80
CA TYR A 408 2.89 22.44 -38.17
C TYR A 408 3.33 22.39 -36.70
N VAL A 409 4.21 23.29 -36.28
CA VAL A 409 4.72 23.36 -34.91
C VAL A 409 4.63 24.77 -34.34
N GLU A 410 4.56 24.87 -33.01
CA GLU A 410 4.75 26.12 -32.28
C GLU A 410 5.85 25.91 -31.23
N VAL A 411 6.76 26.87 -31.11
CA VAL A 411 7.97 26.76 -30.29
C VAL A 411 8.24 28.03 -29.50
N PHE A 412 8.57 27.87 -28.22
CA PHE A 412 8.78 28.95 -27.26
C PHE A 412 10.21 28.94 -26.73
N LYS A 413 10.92 30.06 -26.86
CA LYS A 413 12.24 30.27 -26.23
C LYS A 413 12.07 30.59 -24.75
N ILE A 414 12.34 29.61 -23.90
CA ILE A 414 12.08 29.71 -22.45
C ILE A 414 13.32 29.93 -21.59
N THR A 415 14.51 30.08 -22.21
CA THR A 415 15.80 30.26 -21.50
C THR A 415 15.72 31.27 -20.35
N THR A 416 15.05 32.40 -20.57
CA THR A 416 14.93 33.52 -19.61
C THR A 416 13.55 33.62 -18.95
N TRP A 417 12.62 32.70 -19.23
CA TRP A 417 11.27 32.78 -18.69
C TRP A 417 11.22 32.43 -17.20
N THR A 418 10.40 33.18 -16.46
CA THR A 418 10.02 32.86 -15.07
C THR A 418 9.01 31.71 -15.06
N ASP A 419 8.85 31.07 -13.92
CA ASP A 419 7.84 30.01 -13.76
C ASP A 419 6.42 30.56 -13.96
N HIS A 420 6.17 31.81 -13.56
CA HIS A 420 4.91 32.50 -13.83
C HIS A 420 4.61 32.61 -15.33
N LYS A 421 5.58 33.12 -16.10
CA LYS A 421 5.44 33.24 -17.55
C LYS A 421 5.29 31.87 -18.23
N LEU A 422 5.93 30.84 -17.68
CA LEU A 422 5.78 29.47 -18.18
C LEU A 422 4.38 28.89 -17.88
N MET A 423 3.77 29.22 -16.73
CA MET A 423 2.39 28.83 -16.41
C MET A 423 1.34 29.44 -17.35
N GLU A 424 1.62 30.61 -17.93
CA GLU A 424 0.75 31.28 -18.91
C GLU A 424 0.52 30.42 -20.16
N LEU A 425 1.45 29.54 -20.54
CA LEU A 425 1.26 28.64 -21.69
C LEU A 425 0.06 27.71 -21.56
N TRP A 426 -0.32 27.37 -20.32
CA TRP A 426 -1.49 26.55 -19.99
C TRP A 426 -2.53 27.32 -19.17
N ASN A 427 -2.41 28.65 -19.07
CA ASN A 427 -3.25 29.51 -18.23
C ASN A 427 -3.38 29.08 -16.74
N LEU A 428 -2.39 28.36 -16.19
CA LEU A 428 -2.46 27.82 -14.83
C LEU A 428 -2.37 28.88 -13.72
N HIS A 429 -2.00 30.11 -14.07
CA HIS A 429 -1.87 31.24 -13.16
C HIS A 429 -3.21 31.90 -12.79
N SER A 430 -4.25 31.72 -13.61
CA SER A 430 -5.59 32.28 -13.39
C SER A 430 -6.65 31.25 -13.74
N ARG A 431 -7.55 30.99 -12.79
CA ARG A 431 -8.71 30.12 -13.02
C ARG A 431 -9.60 30.66 -14.14
N GLU A 432 -9.74 31.98 -14.26
CA GLU A 432 -10.58 32.63 -15.28
C GLU A 432 -9.97 32.40 -16.66
N ALA A 433 -8.66 32.63 -16.80
CA ALA A 433 -7.94 32.38 -18.06
C ALA A 433 -7.95 30.89 -18.43
N PHE A 434 -7.81 29.99 -17.46
CA PHE A 434 -7.88 28.55 -17.68
C PHE A 434 -9.28 28.11 -18.13
N ALA A 435 -10.30 28.56 -17.39
CA ALA A 435 -11.68 28.19 -17.65
C ALA A 435 -12.16 28.74 -18.99
N GLU A 436 -11.77 29.95 -19.39
CA GLU A 436 -12.11 30.50 -20.70
C GLU A 436 -11.42 29.72 -21.83
N ARG A 437 -10.16 29.31 -21.64
CA ARG A 437 -9.41 28.51 -22.63
C ARG A 437 -10.03 27.14 -22.87
N HIS A 438 -10.54 26.49 -21.82
CA HIS A 438 -11.18 25.18 -21.91
C HIS A 438 -12.71 25.22 -21.81
N LYS A 439 -13.31 26.39 -22.09
CA LYS A 439 -14.74 26.66 -21.93
C LYS A 439 -15.62 25.65 -22.65
N GLU A 440 -15.22 25.24 -23.86
CA GLU A 440 -15.97 24.29 -24.68
C GLU A 440 -16.26 22.97 -23.97
N ILE A 441 -15.35 22.51 -23.12
CA ILE A 441 -15.46 21.28 -22.34
C ILE A 441 -16.07 21.59 -20.97
N LEU A 442 -15.52 22.60 -20.27
CA LEU A 442 -15.86 22.88 -18.88
C LEU A 442 -17.28 23.42 -18.68
N GLN A 443 -17.83 24.16 -19.65
CA GLN A 443 -19.23 24.64 -19.58
C GLN A 443 -20.24 23.50 -19.58
N ASN A 444 -19.86 22.32 -20.09
CA ASN A 444 -20.75 21.16 -20.13
C ASN A 444 -20.76 20.40 -18.80
N LEU A 445 -19.85 20.72 -17.87
CA LEU A 445 -19.78 20.12 -16.55
C LEU A 445 -20.68 20.89 -15.56
N PRO A 446 -21.40 20.21 -14.65
CA PRO A 446 -22.21 20.90 -13.64
C PRO A 446 -21.35 21.73 -12.68
N GLU A 447 -20.18 21.20 -12.32
CA GLU A 447 -19.10 21.87 -11.61
C GLU A 447 -17.77 21.16 -11.95
N PHE A 448 -16.64 21.83 -11.75
CA PHE A 448 -15.30 21.30 -12.00
C PHE A 448 -14.31 21.73 -10.92
N VAL A 449 -13.32 20.90 -10.62
CA VAL A 449 -12.28 21.23 -9.63
C VAL A 449 -11.09 21.88 -10.32
N PHE A 450 -10.72 23.09 -9.90
CA PHE A 450 -9.45 23.72 -10.26
C PHE A 450 -8.69 24.08 -8.98
N GLY A 451 -7.47 23.57 -8.82
CA GLY A 451 -6.71 23.66 -7.58
C GLY A 451 -7.36 22.82 -6.48
N ARG A 452 -7.84 23.47 -5.41
CA ARG A 452 -8.50 22.80 -4.28
C ARG A 452 -10.02 22.95 -4.29
N PHE A 453 -10.58 23.52 -5.37
CA PHE A 453 -11.84 24.24 -5.30
C PHE A 453 -12.77 23.93 -6.46
N ARG A 454 -14.08 23.94 -6.19
CA ARG A 454 -15.13 23.66 -7.17
C ARG A 454 -15.66 24.94 -7.80
N TRP A 455 -15.69 24.96 -9.11
CA TRP A 455 -16.12 26.09 -9.94
C TRP A 455 -17.26 25.65 -10.85
N LYS A 456 -18.08 26.59 -11.26
CA LYS A 456 -19.11 26.37 -12.29
C LYS A 456 -19.26 27.61 -13.16
N PHE A 457 -19.80 27.43 -14.35
CA PHE A 457 -20.26 28.55 -15.17
C PHE A 457 -21.68 28.95 -14.74
N ASP A 458 -21.93 30.25 -14.60
CA ASP A 458 -23.28 30.78 -14.42
C ASP A 458 -24.03 30.88 -15.77
N GLU A 459 -25.30 31.31 -15.74
CA GLU A 459 -26.13 31.49 -16.94
C GLU A 459 -25.56 32.51 -17.94
N LYS A 460 -24.67 33.41 -17.48
CA LYS A 460 -24.00 34.43 -18.28
C LYS A 460 -22.65 33.96 -18.82
N GLY A 461 -22.25 32.71 -18.53
CA GLY A 461 -20.97 32.14 -18.96
C GLY A 461 -19.77 32.67 -18.16
N THR A 462 -20.00 33.20 -16.96
CA THR A 462 -18.97 33.66 -16.01
C THR A 462 -18.64 32.56 -15.02
N VAL A 463 -17.36 32.42 -14.68
CA VAL A 463 -16.87 31.40 -13.73
C VAL A 463 -17.14 31.88 -12.30
N ILE A 464 -17.94 31.13 -11.57
CA ILE A 464 -18.29 31.39 -10.17
C ILE A 464 -17.98 30.19 -9.29
N LEU A 465 -17.87 30.44 -7.99
CA LEU A 465 -17.67 29.39 -7.00
C LEU A 465 -18.92 28.49 -6.92
N ALA A 466 -18.73 27.18 -6.94
CA ALA A 466 -19.84 26.23 -6.90
C ALA A 466 -20.52 26.14 -5.52
N GLN A 467 -19.79 26.49 -4.44
CA GLN A 467 -20.31 26.63 -3.07
C GLN A 467 -20.31 28.11 -2.65
N PRO A 468 -21.45 28.82 -2.69
CA PRO A 468 -21.51 30.18 -2.16
C PRO A 468 -21.22 30.20 -0.65
N PHE A 469 -20.71 31.33 -0.14
CA PHE A 469 -20.65 31.63 1.28
C PHE A 469 -22.08 31.66 1.84
N ASP A 470 -22.33 31.00 2.97
CA ASP A 470 -23.45 31.42 3.82
C ASP A 470 -23.03 32.74 4.51
N GLU A 471 -23.96 33.68 4.71
CA GLU A 471 -23.66 35.01 5.28
C GLU A 471 -22.95 34.92 6.65
N ASP A 472 -23.22 33.86 7.40
CA ASP A 472 -22.62 33.56 8.70
C ASP A 472 -21.23 32.89 8.62
N GLU A 473 -20.72 32.63 7.41
CA GLU A 473 -19.36 32.14 7.16
C GLU A 473 -18.41 33.24 6.64
N GLN A 474 -18.92 34.43 6.33
CA GLN A 474 -18.10 35.53 5.86
C GLN A 474 -17.22 36.07 6.99
N PHE A 475 -15.96 35.63 7.03
CA PHE A 475 -15.01 35.97 8.10
C PHE A 475 -14.41 37.37 8.00
N TRP A 476 -14.95 38.24 7.14
CA TRP A 476 -14.59 39.64 7.03
C TRP A 476 -15.84 40.50 6.86
N GLU A 477 -15.80 41.75 7.31
CA GLU A 477 -16.81 42.76 7.05
C GLU A 477 -16.18 43.95 6.30
N GLU A 478 -16.91 44.48 5.31
CA GLU A 478 -16.55 45.72 4.61
C GLU A 478 -17.11 46.92 5.38
N ILE A 479 -16.22 47.75 5.92
CA ILE A 479 -16.60 48.94 6.69
C ILE A 479 -16.18 50.17 5.90
N THR A 480 -17.14 51.08 5.68
CA THR A 480 -16.85 52.37 5.08
C THR A 480 -16.44 53.35 6.18
N LYS A 481 -15.21 53.85 6.13
CA LYS A 481 -14.72 54.92 7.01
C LYS A 481 -14.53 56.20 6.20
N ASN A 482 -14.93 57.32 6.78
CA ASN A 482 -14.70 58.65 6.20
C ASN A 482 -13.45 59.25 6.84
N ASP A 483 -12.54 59.77 6.03
CA ASP A 483 -11.41 60.55 6.54
C ASP A 483 -11.90 61.93 7.05
N ARG A 484 -11.00 62.67 7.73
CA ARG A 484 -11.30 64.03 8.22
C ARG A 484 -11.59 65.04 7.11
N SER A 485 -11.36 64.68 5.85
CA SER A 485 -11.54 65.50 4.65
C SER A 485 -12.81 65.12 3.87
N GLY A 486 -13.60 64.16 4.34
CA GLY A 486 -14.84 63.70 3.72
C GLY A 486 -14.69 62.61 2.65
N ASN A 487 -13.50 62.05 2.42
CA ASN A 487 -13.31 60.94 1.48
C ASN A 487 -13.66 59.60 2.14
N THR A 488 -14.45 58.79 1.45
CA THR A 488 -14.81 57.42 1.84
C THR A 488 -13.69 56.44 1.49
N ARG A 489 -13.23 55.66 2.47
CA ARG A 489 -12.33 54.52 2.29
C ARG A 489 -12.98 53.25 2.83
N THR A 490 -12.93 52.17 2.06
CA THR A 490 -13.33 50.83 2.52
C THR A 490 -12.18 50.19 3.30
N GLU A 491 -12.43 49.82 4.55
CA GLU A 491 -11.56 48.96 5.36
C GLU A 491 -12.23 47.60 5.57
N TYR A 492 -11.41 46.58 5.83
CA TYR A 492 -11.87 45.22 6.04
C TYR A 492 -11.54 44.83 7.49
N GLU A 493 -12.56 44.39 8.24
CA GLU A 493 -12.41 43.92 9.62
C GLU A 493 -12.69 42.42 9.73
N PHE A 494 -11.89 41.71 10.53
CA PHE A 494 -12.00 40.26 10.71
C PHE A 494 -13.17 39.90 11.64
N ARG A 495 -14.01 38.94 11.21
CA ARG A 495 -15.14 38.42 11.99
C ARG A 495 -14.80 37.08 12.62
N TYR A 496 -14.48 37.09 13.92
CA TYR A 496 -14.06 35.90 14.66
C TYR A 496 -15.13 34.79 14.72
N VAL A 497 -16.40 35.15 14.94
CA VAL A 497 -17.51 34.19 15.01
C VAL A 497 -17.71 33.52 13.66
N ASN A 498 -17.78 34.30 12.59
CA ASN A 498 -17.96 33.78 11.23
C ASN A 498 -16.75 32.95 10.78
N SER A 499 -15.53 33.34 11.14
CA SER A 499 -14.33 32.51 10.90
C SER A 499 -14.40 31.17 11.63
N LYS A 500 -14.89 31.17 12.86
CA LYS A 500 -15.11 29.95 13.62
C LYS A 500 -16.14 29.07 12.91
N ASN A 501 -17.30 29.62 12.56
CA ASN A 501 -18.36 28.90 11.83
C ASN A 501 -17.83 28.34 10.50
N PHE A 502 -17.12 29.15 9.73
CA PHE A 502 -16.48 28.77 8.46
C PHE A 502 -15.60 27.52 8.62
N LEU A 503 -14.72 27.50 9.63
CA LEU A 503 -13.84 26.36 9.90
C LEU A 503 -14.65 25.14 10.40
N GLN A 504 -15.62 25.35 11.29
CA GLN A 504 -16.42 24.26 11.85
C GLN A 504 -17.32 23.58 10.82
N ASN A 505 -17.97 24.36 9.96
CA ASN A 505 -18.80 23.86 8.86
C ASN A 505 -17.97 23.05 7.84
N ARG A 506 -16.65 23.29 7.81
CA ARG A 506 -15.69 22.53 7.01
C ARG A 506 -14.99 21.43 7.82
N GLY A 507 -15.57 21.03 8.95
CA GLY A 507 -15.12 19.86 9.72
C GLY A 507 -13.93 20.11 10.65
N PHE A 508 -13.45 21.34 10.80
CA PHE A 508 -12.38 21.65 11.76
C PHE A 508 -12.94 21.74 13.18
N GLY A 509 -12.29 21.06 14.12
CA GLY A 509 -12.72 21.06 15.51
C GLY A 509 -11.68 20.53 16.47
N ARG A 510 -12.11 20.27 17.70
CA ARG A 510 -11.29 19.64 18.74
C ARG A 510 -11.80 18.24 19.04
N LEU A 511 -10.91 17.30 19.28
CA LEU A 511 -11.26 15.98 19.83
C LEU A 511 -10.70 15.87 21.25
N ARG A 512 -11.52 15.39 22.20
CA ARG A 512 -11.05 15.07 23.55
C ARG A 512 -10.26 13.77 23.53
N ARG A 513 -9.06 13.81 24.11
CA ARG A 513 -8.21 12.63 24.34
C ARG A 513 -8.55 11.98 25.69
N LEU A 514 -8.08 10.74 25.87
CA LEU A 514 -8.25 9.99 27.13
C LEU A 514 -7.62 10.70 28.34
N ASP A 515 -6.53 11.44 28.14
CA ASP A 515 -5.82 12.20 29.18
C ASP A 515 -6.49 13.55 29.53
N LYS A 516 -7.71 13.78 29.04
CA LYS A 516 -8.48 15.03 29.14
C LYS A 516 -7.88 16.23 28.41
N SER A 517 -6.76 16.06 27.70
CA SER A 517 -6.29 17.05 26.75
C SER A 517 -7.16 17.03 25.49
N TYR A 518 -6.88 17.94 24.56
CA TYR A 518 -7.51 17.94 23.24
C TYR A 518 -6.47 17.96 22.14
N GLN A 519 -6.87 17.47 20.98
CA GLN A 519 -6.13 17.65 19.73
C GLN A 519 -7.04 18.32 18.70
N PHE A 520 -6.44 19.09 17.79
CA PHE A 520 -7.19 19.59 16.64
C PHE A 520 -7.40 18.47 15.64
N ILE A 521 -8.60 18.42 15.07
CA ILE A 521 -8.97 17.47 14.04
C ILE A 521 -9.65 18.17 12.88
N HIS A 522 -9.51 17.59 11.70
CA HIS A 522 -10.32 17.86 10.53
C HIS A 522 -11.12 16.61 10.20
N LEU A 523 -12.44 16.71 10.29
CA LEU A 523 -13.39 15.68 9.93
C LEU A 523 -13.89 15.96 8.51
N ASP A 524 -13.39 15.19 7.55
CA ASP A 524 -13.89 15.15 6.18
C ASP A 524 -14.49 13.75 5.96
N PRO A 525 -15.80 13.56 6.25
CA PRO A 525 -16.39 12.23 6.38
C PRO A 525 -16.13 11.34 5.16
N PRO A 526 -15.72 10.07 5.37
CA PRO A 526 -15.67 9.37 6.66
C PRO A 526 -14.33 9.51 7.42
N ILE A 527 -13.42 10.39 6.98
CA ILE A 527 -12.05 10.44 7.46
C ILE A 527 -11.86 11.52 8.52
N VAL A 528 -11.22 11.13 9.62
CA VAL A 528 -10.74 12.02 10.67
C VAL A 528 -9.24 12.13 10.55
N ARG A 529 -8.73 13.35 10.51
CA ARG A 529 -7.30 13.64 10.49
C ARG A 529 -6.91 14.47 11.70
N ALA A 530 -5.83 14.08 12.37
CA ALA A 530 -5.18 14.94 13.36
C ALA A 530 -4.42 16.05 12.62
N ILE A 531 -4.62 17.30 13.05
CA ILE A 531 -4.01 18.47 12.42
C ILE A 531 -3.36 19.36 13.48
N GLU A 532 -2.48 20.23 13.03
CA GLU A 532 -1.97 21.33 13.82
C GLU A 532 -2.84 22.59 13.64
N ALA A 533 -2.65 23.57 14.54
CA ALA A 533 -3.30 24.88 14.41
C ALA A 533 -2.90 25.60 13.10
N SER A 534 -1.65 25.39 12.66
CA SER A 534 -1.12 25.88 11.38
C SER A 534 -1.93 25.36 10.19
N ASP A 535 -2.36 24.10 10.19
CA ASP A 535 -3.12 23.53 9.07
C ASP A 535 -4.48 24.21 8.90
N ALA A 536 -5.22 24.45 9.99
CA ALA A 536 -6.50 25.15 9.96
C ALA A 536 -6.35 26.61 9.51
N ARG A 537 -5.27 27.26 9.97
CA ARG A 537 -4.92 28.61 9.53
C ARG A 537 -4.60 28.62 8.04
N ASP A 538 -3.70 27.76 7.59
CA ASP A 538 -3.27 27.70 6.20
C ASP A 538 -4.46 27.35 5.28
N TYR A 539 -5.43 26.56 5.77
CA TYR A 539 -6.70 26.35 5.08
C TYR A 539 -7.46 27.67 4.88
N LEU A 540 -7.66 28.47 5.94
CA LEU A 540 -8.32 29.78 5.86
C LEU A 540 -7.59 30.75 4.92
N PHE A 541 -6.25 30.82 4.98
CA PHE A 541 -5.44 31.67 4.11
C PHE A 541 -5.49 31.25 2.66
N ASN A 542 -5.33 29.95 2.38
CA ASN A 542 -5.44 29.43 1.03
C ASN A 542 -6.84 29.70 0.47
N PHE A 543 -7.86 29.52 1.29
CA PHE A 543 -9.23 29.87 0.92
C PHE A 543 -9.34 31.36 0.56
N ALA A 544 -8.93 32.27 1.46
CA ALA A 544 -9.02 33.71 1.19
C ALA A 544 -8.23 34.15 -0.05
N ASN A 545 -7.01 33.61 -0.23
CA ASN A 545 -6.16 33.93 -1.38
C ASN A 545 -6.83 33.62 -2.71
N LEU A 546 -7.68 32.60 -2.72
CA LEU A 546 -8.28 32.07 -3.92
C LEU A 546 -9.72 32.56 -4.09
N TYR A 547 -10.41 33.00 -3.04
CA TYR A 547 -11.83 33.38 -3.11
C TYR A 547 -12.14 34.82 -2.73
N CYS A 548 -11.29 35.50 -1.99
CA CYS A 548 -11.54 36.83 -1.48
C CYS A 548 -10.75 37.90 -2.25
N LYS A 549 -11.20 39.15 -2.14
CA LYS A 549 -10.49 40.31 -2.69
C LYS A 549 -9.09 40.43 -2.07
N LYS A 550 -8.15 41.05 -2.79
CA LYS A 550 -6.77 41.23 -2.37
C LYS A 550 -6.67 41.86 -0.97
N GLU A 551 -7.55 42.79 -0.66
CA GLU A 551 -7.59 43.53 0.60
C GLU A 551 -7.94 42.65 1.81
N VAL A 552 -8.77 41.62 1.61
CA VAL A 552 -9.08 40.61 2.64
C VAL A 552 -7.84 39.76 2.93
N ASN A 553 -7.07 39.43 1.89
CA ASN A 553 -5.81 38.71 2.05
C ASN A 553 -4.77 39.56 2.79
N GLU A 554 -4.65 40.85 2.44
CA GLU A 554 -3.79 41.78 3.17
C GLU A 554 -4.19 41.93 4.64
N MET A 555 -5.49 41.97 4.94
CA MET A 555 -5.99 41.97 6.31
C MET A 555 -5.52 40.72 7.06
N LEU A 556 -5.76 39.51 6.52
CA LEU A 556 -5.33 38.26 7.14
C LEU A 556 -3.82 38.22 7.36
N ILE A 557 -3.02 38.61 6.35
CA ILE A 557 -1.55 38.63 6.43
C ILE A 557 -1.05 39.60 7.52
N LYS A 558 -1.72 40.76 7.71
CA LYS A 558 -1.35 41.71 8.76
C LYS A 558 -1.63 41.19 10.17
N GLY A 559 -2.63 40.32 10.33
CA GLY A 559 -3.07 39.83 11.64
C GLY A 559 -2.98 38.32 11.84
N VAL A 560 -2.05 37.61 11.16
CA VAL A 560 -1.94 36.14 11.18
C VAL A 560 -2.03 35.53 12.59
N SER A 561 -1.21 36.02 13.51
CA SER A 561 -1.16 35.54 14.90
C SER A 561 -2.38 35.95 15.72
N GLN A 562 -3.00 37.08 15.38
CA GLN A 562 -4.12 37.67 16.10
C GLN A 562 -5.48 37.04 15.73
N TYR A 563 -5.66 36.68 14.46
CA TYR A 563 -6.94 36.21 13.92
C TYR A 563 -7.11 34.69 14.01
N VAL A 564 -6.03 33.94 13.76
CA VAL A 564 -6.06 32.46 13.63
C VAL A 564 -4.90 31.79 14.40
N GLY A 565 -4.47 32.38 15.51
CA GLY A 565 -3.51 31.76 16.42
C GLY A 565 -4.08 30.55 17.18
N PRO A 566 -3.21 29.69 17.79
CA PRO A 566 -3.63 28.50 18.53
C PRO A 566 -4.68 28.77 19.61
N ASP A 567 -4.56 29.90 20.32
CA ASP A 567 -5.51 30.31 21.36
C ASP A 567 -6.90 30.62 20.79
N LYS A 568 -6.97 31.23 19.60
CA LYS A 568 -8.25 31.52 18.92
C LYS A 568 -8.89 30.24 18.39
N LEU A 569 -8.08 29.36 17.81
CA LEU A 569 -8.54 28.06 17.33
C LEU A 569 -8.97 27.13 18.47
N SER A 570 -8.45 27.32 19.68
CA SER A 570 -8.95 26.62 20.88
C SER A 570 -10.43 26.89 21.17
N LEU A 571 -11.07 27.86 20.53
CA LEU A 571 -12.51 28.15 20.65
C LEU A 571 -13.40 27.30 19.73
N LEU A 572 -12.83 26.54 18.79
CA LEU A 572 -13.58 25.59 17.95
C LEU A 572 -14.33 24.59 18.85
N SER A 573 -15.54 24.18 18.49
CA SER A 573 -16.27 23.20 19.30
C SER A 573 -15.61 21.82 19.23
N PHE A 574 -15.93 21.00 20.23
CA PHE A 574 -15.55 19.60 20.17
C PHE A 574 -16.37 18.89 19.11
N ILE A 575 -15.71 18.06 18.32
CA ILE A 575 -16.33 17.10 17.40
C ILE A 575 -16.19 15.74 18.04
N GLU A 576 -17.26 14.95 18.05
CA GLU A 576 -17.27 13.56 18.50
C GLU A 576 -17.42 12.65 17.28
N PRO A 577 -16.32 12.16 16.69
CA PRO A 577 -16.41 11.26 15.56
C PRO A 577 -17.02 9.92 16.00
N ASN A 578 -17.94 9.41 15.20
CA ASN A 578 -18.54 8.09 15.37
C ASN A 578 -17.57 6.97 14.97
N PHE A 579 -16.62 6.57 15.83
CA PHE A 579 -15.75 5.43 15.55
C PHE A 579 -16.44 4.08 15.85
N ILE A 580 -16.20 3.05 15.04
CA ILE A 580 -16.65 1.69 15.35
C ILE A 580 -16.00 1.19 16.64
N VAL A 581 -16.81 0.57 17.50
CA VAL A 581 -16.32 -0.22 18.62
C VAL A 581 -15.93 -1.61 18.10
N PRO A 582 -14.68 -2.06 18.30
CA PRO A 582 -14.25 -3.38 17.85
C PRO A 582 -15.08 -4.53 18.44
N THR A 583 -15.54 -5.42 17.57
CA THR A 583 -16.39 -6.57 17.93
C THR A 583 -15.61 -7.89 17.87
N ARG A 584 -16.12 -8.93 18.54
CA ARG A 584 -15.45 -10.25 18.59
C ARG A 584 -15.63 -11.10 17.32
N ASP A 585 -16.60 -10.77 16.48
CA ASP A 585 -17.09 -11.55 15.34
C ASP A 585 -16.68 -10.97 13.98
N SER A 586 -16.18 -9.74 13.95
CA SER A 586 -15.81 -9.06 12.72
C SER A 586 -14.60 -8.14 12.85
N GLN A 587 -13.91 -7.95 11.72
CA GLN A 587 -12.79 -7.03 11.55
C GLN A 587 -12.94 -6.27 10.23
N TYR A 588 -12.56 -5.00 10.23
CA TYR A 588 -12.58 -4.16 9.04
C TYR A 588 -11.16 -3.91 8.51
N PHE A 589 -11.01 -3.91 7.19
CA PHE A 589 -9.85 -3.35 6.49
C PHE A 589 -10.30 -2.18 5.62
N TYR A 590 -9.64 -1.03 5.75
CA TYR A 590 -9.99 0.19 5.04
C TYR A 590 -8.97 0.46 3.94
N PHE A 591 -9.39 0.44 2.67
CA PHE A 591 -8.53 0.72 1.50
C PHE A 591 -8.89 2.08 0.88
N ASP A 592 -8.26 2.45 -0.24
CA ASP A 592 -8.49 3.75 -0.87
C ASP A 592 -9.98 3.99 -1.23
N LYS A 593 -10.63 3.03 -1.89
CA LYS A 593 -12.01 3.19 -2.41
C LYS A 593 -13.04 2.29 -1.76
N ILE A 594 -12.58 1.20 -1.15
CA ILE A 594 -13.43 0.16 -0.59
C ILE A 594 -12.93 -0.21 0.79
N CYS A 595 -13.77 -0.93 1.51
CA CYS A 595 -13.46 -1.53 2.79
C CYS A 595 -13.90 -2.99 2.76
N TRP A 596 -13.18 -3.85 3.45
CA TRP A 596 -13.57 -5.24 3.65
C TRP A 596 -14.06 -5.44 5.07
N GLN A 597 -15.28 -5.94 5.20
CA GLN A 597 -15.74 -6.52 6.46
C GLN A 597 -15.45 -8.02 6.43
N VAL A 598 -14.56 -8.47 7.30
CA VAL A 598 -14.17 -9.87 7.46
C VAL A 598 -14.94 -10.44 8.64
N THR A 599 -15.66 -11.53 8.41
CA THR A 599 -16.37 -12.35 9.41
C THR A 599 -15.90 -13.79 9.29
N ALA A 600 -16.26 -14.66 10.25
CA ALA A 600 -15.89 -16.08 10.21
C ALA A 600 -16.26 -16.75 8.86
N ASP A 601 -17.42 -16.41 8.30
CA ASP A 601 -17.98 -17.10 7.14
C ASP A 601 -17.67 -16.41 5.81
N LYS A 602 -17.59 -15.08 5.79
CA LYS A 602 -17.45 -14.30 4.54
C LYS A 602 -16.62 -13.02 4.69
N VAL A 603 -16.09 -12.57 3.56
CA VAL A 603 -15.54 -11.23 3.37
C VAL A 603 -16.49 -10.46 2.47
N VAL A 604 -16.96 -9.30 2.92
CA VAL A 604 -17.84 -8.42 2.15
C VAL A 604 -17.07 -7.16 1.76
N GLU A 605 -17.01 -6.89 0.46
CA GLU A 605 -16.50 -5.62 -0.05
C GLU A 605 -17.60 -4.55 0.01
N VAL A 606 -17.28 -3.43 0.64
CA VAL A 606 -18.23 -2.36 0.97
C VAL A 606 -17.61 -1.02 0.58
N GLY A 607 -18.33 -0.20 -0.19
CA GLY A 607 -17.89 1.14 -0.57
C GLY A 607 -18.07 2.16 0.56
N TYR A 608 -17.26 3.23 0.58
CA TYR A 608 -17.32 4.21 1.67
C TYR A 608 -18.66 4.93 1.78
N GLU A 609 -19.39 5.02 0.68
CA GLU A 609 -20.74 5.56 0.58
C GLU A 609 -21.79 4.85 1.46
N SER A 610 -21.49 3.65 1.96
CA SER A 610 -22.42 2.85 2.77
C SER A 610 -22.11 2.82 4.27
N PHE A 611 -21.08 3.53 4.73
CA PHE A 611 -20.73 3.63 6.16
C PHE A 611 -21.36 4.84 6.83
N SER A 612 -21.75 4.66 8.09
CA SER A 612 -22.19 5.74 9.00
C SER A 612 -21.14 6.12 10.04
N HIS A 613 -19.99 5.45 10.03
CA HIS A 613 -18.92 5.63 11.01
C HIS A 613 -17.69 6.29 10.39
N HIS A 614 -16.86 6.88 11.24
CA HIS A 614 -15.63 7.55 10.89
C HIS A 614 -14.42 6.66 11.13
N ILE A 615 -13.33 6.95 10.42
CA ILE A 615 -12.03 6.28 10.56
C ILE A 615 -10.91 7.32 10.64
N TRP A 616 -9.82 6.97 11.30
CA TRP A 616 -8.60 7.79 11.21
C TRP A 616 -7.96 7.67 9.82
N GLU A 617 -7.39 8.76 9.32
CA GLU A 617 -6.69 8.81 8.03
C GLU A 617 -5.64 7.67 7.91
N GLU A 618 -4.92 7.38 8.98
CA GLU A 618 -3.91 6.32 9.08
C GLU A 618 -4.44 4.89 9.02
N GLN A 619 -5.74 4.69 9.27
CA GLN A 619 -6.39 3.38 9.09
C GLN A 619 -6.63 3.08 7.61
N ARG A 620 -6.79 4.11 6.77
CA ARG A 620 -6.98 3.98 5.33
C ARG A 620 -5.66 3.60 4.66
N LYS A 621 -5.65 2.45 3.98
CA LYS A 621 -4.50 1.94 3.25
C LYS A 621 -4.48 2.49 1.82
N ASN A 622 -3.34 3.04 1.43
CA ASN A 622 -3.12 3.55 0.07
C ASN A 622 -2.93 2.45 -0.98
N THR A 623 -2.75 1.19 -0.53
CA THR A 623 -2.66 0.04 -1.43
C THR A 623 -4.07 -0.44 -1.76
N PRO A 624 -4.48 -0.48 -3.04
CA PRO A 624 -5.75 -1.08 -3.39
C PRO A 624 -5.70 -2.58 -3.15
N ALA A 625 -6.86 -3.14 -2.82
CA ALA A 625 -7.06 -4.57 -2.69
C ALA A 625 -8.38 -4.94 -3.36
N LYS A 626 -8.45 -6.17 -3.87
CA LYS A 626 -9.65 -6.80 -4.44
C LYS A 626 -9.81 -8.20 -3.86
N TYR A 627 -10.97 -8.46 -3.27
CA TYR A 627 -11.28 -9.77 -2.71
C TYR A 627 -11.40 -10.80 -3.84
N LEU A 628 -10.75 -11.95 -3.67
CA LEU A 628 -10.68 -12.98 -4.70
C LEU A 628 -11.88 -13.95 -4.68
N GLY A 629 -12.84 -13.74 -3.78
CA GLY A 629 -14.06 -14.54 -3.68
C GLY A 629 -13.89 -15.91 -3.03
N LYS A 630 -12.65 -16.39 -2.85
CA LYS A 630 -12.34 -17.71 -2.26
C LYS A 630 -11.15 -17.61 -1.29
N PRO A 631 -11.12 -18.44 -0.22
CA PRO A 631 -9.97 -18.53 0.68
C PRO A 631 -8.71 -19.00 -0.07
N LEU A 632 -7.54 -18.54 0.39
CA LEU A 632 -6.25 -19.01 -0.12
C LEU A 632 -5.89 -20.38 0.45
N ILE A 633 -6.26 -20.63 1.70
CA ILE A 633 -6.05 -21.88 2.42
C ILE A 633 -7.32 -22.25 3.20
N THR A 634 -7.69 -23.53 3.13
CA THR A 634 -8.81 -24.08 3.90
C THR A 634 -8.35 -25.25 4.75
N TYR A 635 -8.88 -25.35 5.97
CA TYR A 635 -8.58 -26.42 6.91
C TYR A 635 -9.81 -27.29 7.17
N LYS A 636 -9.56 -28.59 7.28
CA LYS A 636 -10.49 -29.60 7.81
C LYS A 636 -9.86 -30.21 9.06
N GLU A 637 -10.68 -30.38 10.09
CA GLU A 637 -10.34 -31.12 11.30
C GLU A 637 -11.16 -32.41 11.29
N ASP A 638 -10.50 -33.54 11.49
CA ASP A 638 -11.13 -34.81 11.79
C ASP A 638 -10.42 -35.49 12.96
N SER A 639 -11.10 -35.60 14.10
CA SER A 639 -10.62 -36.33 15.27
C SER A 639 -9.20 -35.93 15.74
N GLY A 640 -8.87 -34.64 15.72
CA GLY A 640 -7.53 -34.12 16.08
C GLY A 640 -6.48 -34.17 14.97
N LYS A 641 -6.80 -34.72 13.79
CA LYS A 641 -5.99 -34.61 12.58
C LYS A 641 -6.43 -33.39 11.76
N TYR A 642 -5.48 -32.50 11.48
CA TYR A 642 -5.67 -31.30 10.69
C TYR A 642 -5.08 -31.50 9.30
N GLN A 643 -5.88 -31.19 8.29
CA GLN A 643 -5.46 -31.20 6.89
C GLN A 643 -5.83 -29.88 6.23
N TYR A 644 -4.97 -29.37 5.35
CA TYR A 644 -5.23 -28.16 4.61
C TYR A 644 -5.17 -28.37 3.10
N SER A 645 -5.86 -27.50 2.36
CA SER A 645 -5.75 -27.41 0.91
C SER A 645 -5.56 -25.96 0.46
N LEU A 646 -4.70 -25.77 -0.54
CA LEU A 646 -4.38 -24.46 -1.14
C LEU A 646 -5.16 -24.27 -2.43
N SER A 647 -5.74 -23.09 -2.62
CA SER A 647 -6.30 -22.69 -3.92
C SER A 647 -5.19 -22.35 -4.91
N GLU A 648 -5.53 -22.17 -6.20
CA GLU A 648 -4.55 -21.75 -7.22
C GLU A 648 -3.87 -20.42 -6.84
N ASN A 649 -4.66 -19.45 -6.38
CA ASN A 649 -4.15 -18.19 -5.85
C ASN A 649 -3.34 -18.40 -4.55
N GLY A 650 -3.74 -19.35 -3.71
CA GLY A 650 -2.98 -19.70 -2.50
C GLY A 650 -1.56 -20.18 -2.81
N LYS A 651 -1.40 -20.97 -3.88
CA LYS A 651 -0.07 -21.42 -4.35
C LYS A 651 0.81 -20.29 -4.87
N LYS A 652 0.21 -19.23 -5.42
CA LYS A 652 0.91 -18.03 -5.94
C LYS A 652 1.28 -17.02 -4.85
N CYS A 653 0.68 -17.12 -3.66
CA CYS A 653 0.92 -16.18 -2.57
C CYS A 653 2.27 -16.43 -1.89
N HIS A 654 3.23 -15.53 -2.09
CA HIS A 654 4.59 -15.68 -1.55
C HIS A 654 4.60 -15.82 -0.02
N PHE A 655 3.83 -14.99 0.70
CA PHE A 655 3.83 -15.02 2.15
C PHE A 655 3.18 -16.29 2.73
N LEU A 656 2.16 -16.83 2.06
CA LEU A 656 1.57 -18.12 2.45
C LEU A 656 2.56 -19.26 2.23
N GLY A 657 3.26 -19.27 1.08
CA GLY A 657 4.34 -20.22 0.82
C GLY A 657 5.45 -20.15 1.89
N PHE A 658 5.83 -18.95 2.31
CA PHE A 658 6.77 -18.75 3.41
C PHE A 658 6.29 -19.35 4.73
N LEU A 659 5.02 -19.16 5.10
CA LEU A 659 4.46 -19.74 6.34
C LEU A 659 4.39 -21.27 6.27
N VAL A 660 4.07 -21.84 5.11
CA VAL A 660 4.08 -23.29 4.87
C VAL A 660 5.49 -23.84 5.07
N ASN A 661 6.49 -23.24 4.41
CA ASN A 661 7.90 -23.63 4.51
C ASN A 661 8.41 -23.55 5.95
N ASN A 662 8.07 -22.47 6.66
CA ASN A 662 8.47 -22.27 8.05
C ASN A 662 7.73 -23.18 9.06
N SER A 663 6.64 -23.83 8.63
CA SER A 663 5.92 -24.79 9.45
C SER A 663 6.29 -26.23 9.15
N ASN A 664 7.16 -26.45 8.15
CA ASN A 664 7.68 -27.76 7.80
C ASN A 664 8.92 -28.10 8.64
N PHE A 665 8.76 -28.94 9.66
CA PHE A 665 9.85 -29.46 10.50
C PHE A 665 10.51 -30.73 9.94
N THR A 666 9.89 -31.37 8.94
CA THR A 666 10.36 -32.61 8.32
C THR A 666 11.08 -32.38 7.00
N TRP A 667 11.39 -31.14 6.63
CA TRP A 667 11.96 -30.77 5.33
C TRP A 667 13.32 -31.41 4.98
N ARG A 668 14.03 -31.96 5.97
CA ARG A 668 15.29 -32.70 5.77
C ARG A 668 15.12 -34.21 5.62
N LYS A 669 13.93 -34.74 5.91
CA LYS A 669 13.60 -36.15 5.78
C LYS A 669 13.22 -36.45 4.34
N SER A 670 13.50 -37.66 3.89
CA SER A 670 12.93 -38.16 2.64
C SER A 670 11.43 -38.43 2.81
N PRO A 671 10.62 -38.38 1.74
CA PRO A 671 9.17 -38.58 1.84
C PRO A 671 8.75 -39.89 2.51
N ASP A 672 9.53 -40.96 2.35
CA ASP A 672 9.26 -42.29 2.92
C ASP A 672 9.54 -42.37 4.44
N GLU A 673 10.30 -41.41 4.99
CA GLU A 673 10.64 -41.33 6.42
C GLU A 673 9.69 -40.42 7.24
N ILE A 674 8.70 -39.81 6.57
CA ILE A 674 7.78 -38.86 7.20
C ILE A 674 6.53 -39.62 7.66
N GLU A 675 6.31 -39.65 8.97
CA GLU A 675 5.13 -40.27 9.57
C GLU A 675 3.90 -39.36 9.45
N GLU A 676 2.69 -39.93 9.41
CA GLU A 676 1.44 -39.15 9.35
C GLU A 676 1.30 -38.19 10.53
N GLU A 677 1.79 -38.57 11.72
CA GLU A 677 1.76 -37.73 12.91
C GLU A 677 2.62 -36.48 12.73
N GLU A 678 3.80 -36.60 12.12
CA GLU A 678 4.68 -35.46 11.85
C GLU A 678 4.10 -34.52 10.78
N ILE A 679 3.36 -35.06 9.80
CA ILE A 679 2.58 -34.25 8.85
C ILE A 679 1.50 -33.46 9.61
N ASN A 680 0.79 -34.11 10.53
CA ASN A 680 -0.21 -33.45 11.35
C ASN A 680 0.42 -32.35 12.23
N GLU A 681 1.57 -32.60 12.86
CA GLU A 681 2.32 -31.59 13.63
C GLU A 681 2.65 -30.36 12.76
N ASN A 682 3.18 -30.56 11.55
CA ASN A 682 3.46 -29.47 10.61
C ASN A 682 2.19 -28.67 10.26
N ASN A 683 1.06 -29.36 10.06
CA ASN A 683 -0.23 -28.74 9.74
C ASN A 683 -0.77 -27.90 10.90
N ILE A 684 -0.62 -28.38 12.13
CA ILE A 684 -0.99 -27.63 13.35
C ILE A 684 -0.05 -26.43 13.53
N HIS A 685 1.25 -26.57 13.28
CA HIS A 685 2.20 -25.45 13.32
C HIS A 685 1.83 -24.34 12.33
N LEU A 686 1.39 -24.70 11.12
CA LEU A 686 0.92 -23.72 10.13
C LEU A 686 -0.39 -23.06 10.58
N LEU A 687 -1.36 -23.86 11.05
CA LEU A 687 -2.65 -23.35 11.52
C LEU A 687 -2.48 -22.39 12.70
N SER A 688 -1.58 -22.73 13.63
CA SER A 688 -1.23 -21.90 14.79
C SER A 688 -0.69 -20.54 14.37
N LYS A 689 0.23 -20.48 13.39
CA LYS A 689 0.76 -19.21 12.86
C LYS A 689 -0.32 -18.38 12.17
N LEU A 690 -1.16 -19.01 11.33
CA LEU A 690 -2.25 -18.33 10.63
C LEU A 690 -3.28 -17.75 11.61
N CYS A 691 -3.69 -18.52 12.63
CA CYS A 691 -4.62 -18.06 13.67
C CYS A 691 -4.01 -16.96 14.54
N ALA A 692 -2.71 -17.05 14.87
CA ALA A 692 -2.03 -16.00 15.63
C ALA A 692 -1.94 -14.69 14.84
N ILE A 693 -1.69 -14.73 13.52
CA ILE A 693 -1.76 -13.54 12.65
C ILE A 693 -3.17 -12.96 12.67
N GLY A 694 -4.21 -13.80 12.54
CA GLY A 694 -5.61 -13.38 12.65
C GLY A 694 -5.92 -12.69 13.99
N TYR A 695 -5.51 -13.30 15.11
CA TYR A 695 -5.66 -12.74 16.45
C TYR A 695 -5.00 -11.37 16.59
N MET A 696 -3.78 -11.20 16.07
CA MET A 696 -3.06 -9.93 16.15
C MET A 696 -3.69 -8.84 15.26
N LEU A 697 -4.38 -9.21 14.18
CA LEU A 697 -5.09 -8.28 13.28
C LEU A 697 -6.46 -7.86 13.80
N MET A 698 -7.14 -8.72 14.57
CA MET A 698 -8.40 -8.37 15.22
C MET A 698 -8.18 -7.16 16.13
N GLU A 699 -8.96 -6.09 15.98
CA GLU A 699 -8.85 -4.92 16.86
C GLU A 699 -9.44 -5.20 18.25
N CYS A 700 -10.45 -6.08 18.34
CA CYS A 700 -11.05 -6.46 19.62
C CYS A 700 -10.03 -7.17 20.51
N LYS A 701 -9.84 -6.69 21.74
CA LYS A 701 -9.07 -7.38 22.79
C LYS A 701 -10.05 -8.05 23.74
N ASP A 702 -10.12 -9.38 23.70
CA ASP A 702 -11.01 -10.18 24.55
C ASP A 702 -10.27 -10.58 25.84
N ALA A 703 -10.84 -10.27 26.99
CA ALA A 703 -10.31 -10.66 28.30
C ALA A 703 -10.19 -12.18 28.46
N ASN A 704 -11.06 -12.97 27.81
CA ASN A 704 -11.02 -14.43 27.88
C ASN A 704 -9.84 -15.05 27.11
N VAL A 705 -9.23 -14.29 26.19
CA VAL A 705 -8.22 -14.80 25.24
C VAL A 705 -6.97 -13.90 25.21
N ALA A 706 -6.79 -13.08 26.24
CA ALA A 706 -5.70 -12.09 26.31
C ALA A 706 -4.32 -12.78 26.39
N ARG A 707 -3.63 -12.87 25.24
CA ARG A 707 -2.33 -13.54 25.09
C ARG A 707 -1.31 -12.66 24.37
N ALA A 708 -0.04 -12.84 24.72
CA ALA A 708 1.09 -12.40 23.91
C ALA A 708 1.51 -13.52 22.94
N VAL A 709 1.67 -13.18 21.66
CA VAL A 709 2.17 -14.10 20.64
C VAL A 709 3.70 -14.08 20.67
N ILE A 710 4.33 -15.25 20.76
CA ILE A 710 5.77 -15.39 20.92
C ILE A 710 6.31 -16.27 19.79
N GLY A 711 7.04 -15.69 18.86
CA GLY A 711 7.78 -16.41 17.82
C GLY A 711 9.15 -16.85 18.33
N MET A 712 9.37 -18.16 18.38
CA MET A 712 10.61 -18.79 18.84
C MET A 712 11.13 -19.82 17.83
N ASP A 713 12.42 -20.12 17.89
CA ASP A 713 13.02 -21.17 17.08
C ASP A 713 12.56 -22.55 17.59
N GLY A 714 12.05 -23.40 16.69
CA GLY A 714 11.53 -24.71 17.06
C GLY A 714 12.59 -25.77 17.32
N LYS A 715 13.85 -25.52 16.90
CA LYS A 715 15.00 -26.35 17.25
C LYS A 715 15.79 -25.67 18.38
N LEU A 716 15.68 -26.21 19.60
CA LEU A 716 16.62 -25.90 20.67
C LEU A 716 17.99 -26.43 20.25
N SER A 717 18.92 -25.53 20.00
CA SER A 717 20.34 -25.85 19.87
C SER A 717 20.88 -26.45 21.17
N GLU A 718 21.91 -27.29 21.04
CA GLU A 718 22.77 -27.61 22.15
C GLU A 718 23.33 -26.31 22.74
N VAL A 719 23.49 -26.29 24.06
CA VAL A 719 23.71 -25.10 24.89
C VAL A 719 24.67 -24.09 24.23
N GLY A 720 24.12 -23.00 23.68
CA GLY A 720 24.90 -21.82 23.26
C GLY A 720 24.85 -21.41 21.78
N GLU A 721 24.34 -22.24 20.85
CA GLU A 721 24.27 -21.85 19.43
C GLU A 721 22.96 -21.11 19.08
N SER A 722 23.00 -19.87 18.62
CA SER A 722 21.79 -19.17 18.16
C SER A 722 21.52 -19.44 16.67
N ASN A 723 20.44 -20.16 16.35
CA ASN A 723 19.97 -20.34 14.96
C ASN A 723 19.21 -19.08 14.49
N GLY A 724 19.95 -18.02 14.17
CA GLY A 724 19.37 -16.79 13.62
C GLY A 724 18.71 -17.01 12.25
N ARG A 725 17.87 -16.05 11.84
CA ARG A 725 17.26 -15.94 10.49
C ARG A 725 16.15 -16.93 10.10
N SER A 726 15.49 -17.56 11.08
CA SER A 726 14.28 -18.37 10.87
C SER A 726 13.06 -17.60 10.33
N GLY A 727 13.10 -16.26 10.25
CA GLY A 727 12.02 -15.46 9.68
C GLY A 727 10.93 -15.01 10.67
N LYS A 728 11.10 -15.26 11.97
CA LYS A 728 10.22 -14.76 13.05
C LYS A 728 9.95 -13.25 13.00
N SER A 729 10.98 -12.43 12.74
CA SER A 729 10.80 -10.97 12.63
C SER A 729 10.03 -10.55 11.36
N LEU A 730 9.93 -11.41 10.32
CA LEU A 730 9.15 -11.11 9.11
C LEU A 730 7.64 -11.03 9.37
N ILE A 731 7.12 -11.75 10.37
CA ILE A 731 5.72 -11.55 10.80
C ILE A 731 5.58 -10.15 11.40
N GLY A 732 6.51 -9.71 12.25
CA GLY A 732 6.49 -8.35 12.82
C GLY A 732 6.59 -7.26 11.74
N GLU A 733 7.42 -7.47 10.72
CA GLU A 733 7.52 -6.57 9.56
C GLU A 733 6.25 -6.57 8.69
N LEU A 734 5.60 -7.72 8.48
CA LEU A 734 4.28 -7.77 7.85
C LEU A 734 3.29 -6.91 8.64
N MET A 735 3.21 -7.10 9.95
CA MET A 735 2.29 -6.34 10.82
C MET A 735 2.55 -4.84 10.76
N ARG A 736 3.82 -4.42 10.72
CA ARG A 736 4.22 -3.02 10.54
C ARG A 736 3.66 -2.38 9.26
N ARG A 737 3.51 -3.16 8.20
CA ARG A 737 2.98 -2.66 6.91
C ARG A 737 1.44 -2.57 6.91
N VAL A 738 0.76 -3.33 7.76
CA VAL A 738 -0.70 -3.50 7.69
C VAL A 738 -1.47 -2.87 8.84
N ILE A 739 -0.86 -2.69 10.02
CA ILE A 739 -1.49 -2.04 11.18
C ILE A 739 -0.53 -1.07 11.89
N PRO A 740 -1.03 -0.07 12.64
CA PRO A 740 -0.19 0.79 13.47
C PRO A 740 0.48 -0.03 14.59
N ILE A 741 1.81 0.00 14.63
CA ILE A 741 2.60 -0.72 15.66
C ILE A 741 3.55 0.21 16.41
N ALA A 742 3.85 -0.15 17.66
CA ALA A 742 5.00 0.37 18.40
C ALA A 742 6.11 -0.69 18.40
N TYR A 743 7.32 -0.31 18.01
CA TYR A 743 8.47 -1.22 17.95
C TYR A 743 9.37 -1.03 19.17
N VAL A 744 9.75 -2.13 19.82
CA VAL A 744 10.65 -2.13 20.97
C VAL A 744 11.84 -3.06 20.71
N PRO A 745 13.09 -2.57 20.75
CA PRO A 745 14.26 -3.42 20.63
C PRO A 745 14.46 -4.25 21.90
N GLY A 746 14.42 -5.58 21.77
CA GLY A 746 14.49 -6.53 22.89
C GLY A 746 15.90 -6.86 23.39
N LYS A 747 16.96 -6.45 22.69
CA LYS A 747 18.37 -6.68 23.08
C LYS A 747 18.85 -5.72 24.18
N ASN A 748 18.11 -5.63 25.26
CA ASN A 748 18.45 -4.84 26.45
C ASN A 748 18.21 -5.67 27.72
N ARG A 749 19.22 -5.79 28.58
CA ARG A 749 19.11 -6.55 29.85
C ARG A 749 18.19 -5.87 30.85
N ASP A 750 18.19 -4.54 30.84
CA ASP A 750 17.43 -3.71 31.79
C ASP A 750 16.20 -3.09 31.11
N LEU A 751 15.63 -3.77 30.11
CA LEU A 751 14.55 -3.25 29.27
C LEU A 751 13.38 -2.66 30.08
N PHE A 752 12.95 -3.34 31.14
CA PHE A 752 11.83 -2.91 31.99
C PHE A 752 12.22 -1.90 33.09
N SER A 753 13.51 -1.60 33.26
CA SER A 753 13.95 -0.51 34.15
C SER A 753 13.69 0.87 33.54
N ASP A 754 13.57 0.94 32.21
CA ASP A 754 13.29 2.18 31.50
C ASP A 754 11.82 2.59 31.68
N GLN A 755 11.61 3.68 32.43
CA GLN A 755 10.28 4.24 32.67
C GLN A 755 9.58 4.71 31.38
N PHE A 756 10.34 4.90 30.29
CA PHE A 756 9.88 5.37 28.98
C PHE A 756 9.84 4.27 27.92
N ILE A 757 9.95 2.98 28.28
CA ILE A 757 9.89 1.83 27.36
C ILE A 757 8.67 1.87 26.42
N TRP A 758 7.54 2.43 26.88
CA TRP A 758 6.29 2.52 26.11
C TRP A 758 6.07 3.89 25.44
N ASN A 759 7.10 4.74 25.34
CA ASN A 759 6.96 6.10 24.82
C ASN A 759 6.35 6.18 23.40
N ASP A 760 6.56 5.15 22.59
CA ASP A 760 6.04 5.09 21.21
C ASP A 760 4.62 4.48 21.12
N VAL A 761 4.05 4.04 22.25
CA VAL A 761 2.66 3.56 22.31
C VAL A 761 1.74 4.77 22.38
N ALA A 762 0.83 4.88 21.42
CA ALA A 762 -0.19 5.92 21.32
C ALA A 762 -1.60 5.32 21.32
N GLU A 763 -2.65 6.16 21.40
CA GLU A 763 -4.05 5.69 21.47
C GLU A 763 -4.48 4.83 20.27
N ASN A 764 -3.85 5.03 19.11
CA ASN A 764 -4.11 4.30 17.87
C ASN A 764 -3.23 3.04 17.69
N THR A 765 -2.25 2.79 18.55
CA THR A 765 -1.36 1.64 18.45
C THR A 765 -2.13 0.34 18.65
N LYS A 766 -2.06 -0.59 17.70
CA LYS A 766 -2.79 -1.87 17.73
C LYS A 766 -1.94 -3.04 18.20
N LEU A 767 -0.64 -3.01 17.92
CA LEU A 767 0.31 -4.05 18.27
C LEU A 767 1.63 -3.45 18.78
N VAL A 768 2.16 -4.01 19.85
CA VAL A 768 3.54 -3.78 20.30
C VAL A 768 4.39 -4.95 19.82
N PHE A 769 5.43 -4.66 19.04
CA PHE A 769 6.37 -5.66 18.55
C PHE A 769 7.71 -5.53 19.29
N ILE A 770 8.01 -6.51 20.14
CA ILE A 770 9.29 -6.62 20.86
C ILE A 770 10.18 -7.62 20.13
N ASP A 771 11.21 -7.12 19.45
CA ASP A 771 12.03 -7.93 18.56
C ASP A 771 13.38 -8.32 19.18
N ASP A 772 13.79 -9.56 18.92
CA ASP A 772 15.10 -10.10 19.31
C ASP A 772 15.38 -10.03 20.83
N VAL A 773 14.43 -10.50 21.65
CA VAL A 773 14.60 -10.51 23.13
C VAL A 773 15.69 -11.47 23.58
N LEU A 774 16.38 -11.10 24.68
CA LEU A 774 17.42 -11.92 25.30
C LEU A 774 16.84 -13.14 26.03
N ARG A 775 17.67 -14.16 26.26
CA ARG A 775 17.29 -15.34 27.06
C ARG A 775 16.86 -15.00 28.49
N SER A 776 17.40 -13.93 29.07
CA SER A 776 17.06 -13.44 30.41
C SER A 776 15.81 -12.56 30.45
N PHE A 777 15.06 -12.49 29.35
CA PHE A 777 13.85 -11.67 29.27
C PHE A 777 12.78 -12.16 30.25
N ASP A 778 12.39 -11.27 31.15
CA ASP A 778 11.39 -11.55 32.18
C ASP A 778 9.98 -11.28 31.64
N PHE A 779 9.34 -12.33 31.13
CA PHE A 779 7.99 -12.23 30.55
C PHE A 779 6.91 -11.87 31.58
N GLU A 780 7.14 -12.15 32.87
CA GLU A 780 6.16 -11.91 33.93
C GLU A 780 5.83 -10.41 34.08
N GLN A 781 6.80 -9.54 33.78
CA GLN A 781 6.61 -8.08 33.83
C GLN A 781 5.59 -7.56 32.81
N LEU A 782 5.24 -8.36 31.79
CA LEU A 782 4.21 -8.02 30.79
C LEU A 782 2.80 -8.45 31.20
N PHE A 783 2.61 -9.20 32.29
CA PHE A 783 1.28 -9.68 32.69
C PHE A 783 0.25 -8.55 32.86
N PRO A 784 0.60 -7.40 33.48
CA PRO A 784 -0.33 -6.27 33.60
C PRO A 784 -0.73 -5.72 32.23
N ASN A 785 0.21 -5.64 31.28
CA ASN A 785 -0.03 -5.13 29.92
C ASN A 785 -0.91 -6.08 29.07
N ILE A 786 -0.78 -7.39 29.31
CA ILE A 786 -1.57 -8.41 28.61
C ILE A 786 -3.02 -8.40 29.11
N THR A 787 -3.22 -8.42 30.43
CA THR A 787 -4.52 -8.71 31.06
C THR A 787 -5.23 -7.50 31.68
N GLY A 788 -4.57 -6.35 31.77
CA GLY A 788 -5.12 -5.15 32.39
C GLY A 788 -4.95 -3.88 31.54
N ASP A 789 -5.11 -2.74 32.20
CA ASP A 789 -4.93 -1.42 31.61
C ASP A 789 -3.45 -1.10 31.38
N TRP A 790 -3.14 -0.42 30.29
CA TRP A 790 -1.77 -0.13 29.89
C TRP A 790 -1.37 1.31 30.26
N SER A 791 -0.47 1.45 31.23
CA SER A 791 0.09 2.77 31.60
C SER A 791 1.34 3.11 30.78
N VAL A 792 1.38 4.34 30.25
CA VAL A 792 2.49 4.89 29.47
C VAL A 792 2.97 6.20 30.09
N ASN A 793 4.28 6.31 30.30
CA ASN A 793 4.93 7.56 30.69
C ASN A 793 5.62 8.16 29.47
N TYR A 794 5.19 9.33 29.03
CA TYR A 794 5.83 10.03 27.91
C TYR A 794 6.97 10.92 28.40
N LYS A 795 8.07 10.96 27.67
CA LYS A 795 9.20 11.83 27.99
C LYS A 795 8.81 13.30 27.85
N GLY A 796 8.82 14.04 28.96
CA GLY A 796 8.36 15.44 29.00
C GLY A 796 6.84 15.62 28.92
N GLY A 797 6.06 14.52 28.92
CA GLY A 797 4.60 14.53 28.87
C GLY A 797 3.95 14.05 30.16
N ARG A 798 2.62 14.01 30.17
CA ARG A 798 1.85 13.42 31.28
C ARG A 798 1.75 11.91 31.12
N ARG A 799 1.62 11.19 32.24
CA ARG A 799 1.29 9.77 32.24
C ARG A 799 -0.14 9.56 31.72
N VAL A 800 -0.32 8.57 30.85
CA VAL A 800 -1.62 8.17 30.29
C VAL A 800 -1.86 6.69 30.58
N THR A 801 -3.10 6.32 30.88
CA THR A 801 -3.49 4.93 31.07
C THR A 801 -4.56 4.57 30.05
N PHE A 802 -4.23 3.64 29.16
CA PHE A 802 -5.15 3.11 28.16
C PHE A 802 -6.00 1.99 28.79
N PRO A 803 -7.33 2.05 28.69
CA PRO A 803 -8.19 0.94 29.12
C PRO A 803 -7.83 -0.35 28.37
N PHE A 804 -8.04 -1.51 29.00
CA PHE A 804 -7.78 -2.83 28.41
C PHE A 804 -8.29 -2.96 26.97
N ILE A 805 -9.54 -2.56 26.71
CA ILE A 805 -10.18 -2.70 25.38
C ILE A 805 -9.52 -1.86 24.28
N LYS A 806 -8.83 -0.76 24.66
CA LYS A 806 -8.08 0.11 23.75
C LYS A 806 -6.58 -0.19 23.75
N SER A 807 -6.11 -1.07 24.63
CA SER A 807 -4.69 -1.38 24.77
C SER A 807 -4.21 -2.30 23.63
N PRO A 808 -2.95 -2.17 23.19
CA PRO A 808 -2.42 -3.01 22.12
C PRO A 808 -2.27 -4.49 22.54
N LYS A 809 -2.15 -5.35 21.52
CA LYS A 809 -1.67 -6.73 21.67
C LYS A 809 -0.14 -6.79 21.62
N LEU A 810 0.45 -7.94 21.94
CA LEU A 810 1.89 -8.13 22.00
C LEU A 810 2.35 -9.23 21.02
N TYR A 811 3.36 -8.91 20.21
CA TYR A 811 4.16 -9.88 19.47
C TYR A 811 5.62 -9.80 19.95
N ILE A 812 6.21 -10.95 20.27
CA ILE A 812 7.58 -11.06 20.77
C ILE A 812 8.34 -12.03 19.89
N ALA A 813 9.50 -11.63 19.35
CA ALA A 813 10.39 -12.52 18.61
C ALA A 813 11.65 -12.82 19.42
N THR A 814 12.03 -14.10 19.50
CA THR A 814 13.17 -14.57 20.30
C THR A 814 13.90 -15.72 19.61
N ASN A 815 15.23 -15.78 19.76
CA ASN A 815 16.02 -16.95 19.34
C ASN A 815 16.05 -18.07 20.41
N HIS A 816 15.46 -17.82 21.58
CA HIS A 816 15.51 -18.72 22.73
C HIS A 816 14.10 -19.01 23.26
N ALA A 817 13.92 -20.17 23.90
CA ALA A 817 12.72 -20.42 24.68
C ALA A 817 12.61 -19.41 25.83
N VAL A 818 11.44 -18.79 25.98
CA VAL A 818 11.17 -17.85 27.08
C VAL A 818 11.08 -18.62 28.40
N SER A 819 11.73 -18.10 29.44
CA SER A 819 11.68 -18.66 30.80
C SER A 819 10.33 -18.39 31.48
N GLY A 820 9.89 -19.31 32.34
CA GLY A 820 8.58 -19.29 33.00
C GLY A 820 7.88 -20.65 32.90
N THR A 821 7.37 -21.16 34.01
CA THR A 821 6.60 -22.41 34.09
C THR A 821 5.44 -22.21 35.07
N GLY A 822 4.27 -22.77 34.73
CA GLY A 822 3.05 -22.67 35.55
C GLY A 822 1.83 -22.20 34.74
N GLU A 823 0.64 -22.42 35.30
CA GLU A 823 -0.66 -22.14 34.65
C GLU A 823 -0.80 -20.66 34.25
N SER A 824 -0.27 -19.75 35.07
CA SER A 824 -0.28 -18.31 34.81
C SER A 824 0.48 -17.90 33.55
N PHE A 825 1.51 -18.65 33.15
CA PHE A 825 2.26 -18.41 31.91
C PHE A 825 1.53 -19.02 30.71
N SER A 826 1.04 -20.26 30.81
CA SER A 826 0.39 -20.97 29.70
C SER A 826 -0.91 -20.31 29.21
N GLU A 827 -1.63 -19.59 30.07
CA GLU A 827 -2.83 -18.84 29.69
C GLU A 827 -2.51 -17.51 28.98
N ARG A 828 -1.33 -16.93 29.22
CA ARG A 828 -0.91 -15.62 28.69
C ARG A 828 0.06 -15.71 27.51
N GLN A 829 0.57 -16.90 27.21
CA GLN A 829 1.50 -17.16 26.10
C GLN A 829 0.81 -17.89 24.95
N TRP A 830 1.10 -17.46 23.73
CA TRP A 830 0.83 -18.21 22.50
C TRP A 830 2.15 -18.44 21.78
N LEU A 831 2.69 -19.66 21.91
CA LEU A 831 4.02 -20.00 21.41
C LEU A 831 3.91 -20.44 19.94
N LEU A 832 4.67 -19.76 19.07
CA LEU A 832 4.83 -20.10 17.67
C LEU A 832 6.23 -20.63 17.44
N ALA A 833 6.35 -21.91 17.09
CA ALA A 833 7.62 -22.52 16.71
C ALA A 833 7.89 -22.31 15.22
N PHE A 834 9.07 -21.79 14.90
CA PHE A 834 9.56 -21.60 13.54
C PHE A 834 10.55 -22.71 13.18
N SER A 835 10.35 -23.38 12.03
CA SER A 835 11.33 -24.35 11.54
C SER A 835 12.60 -23.64 11.07
N ASP A 836 13.68 -24.41 10.99
CA ASP A 836 14.99 -23.94 10.48
C ASP A 836 15.13 -24.09 8.96
N TYR A 837 14.00 -24.21 8.26
CA TYR A 837 13.93 -24.23 6.79
C TYR A 837 14.63 -23.02 6.19
N TYR A 838 14.37 -21.83 6.77
CA TYR A 838 15.12 -20.62 6.51
C TYR A 838 16.21 -20.45 7.55
N ASN A 839 17.43 -20.18 7.09
CA ASN A 839 18.64 -20.08 7.90
C ASN A 839 19.68 -19.22 7.16
N ASP A 840 20.92 -19.22 7.64
CA ASP A 840 21.99 -18.43 7.03
C ASP A 840 22.30 -18.82 5.57
N LYS A 841 22.04 -20.08 5.19
CA LYS A 841 22.32 -20.61 3.84
C LYS A 841 21.12 -20.53 2.89
N ARG A 842 19.89 -20.53 3.41
CA ARG A 842 18.66 -20.47 2.62
C ARG A 842 17.76 -19.35 3.13
N LYS A 843 17.54 -18.34 2.30
CA LYS A 843 16.75 -17.15 2.60
C LYS A 843 15.45 -17.17 1.78
N PRO A 844 14.40 -16.45 2.21
CA PRO A 844 13.16 -16.36 1.44
C PRO A 844 13.37 -15.88 -0.02
N VAL A 845 14.32 -14.97 -0.26
CA VAL A 845 14.63 -14.49 -1.62
C VAL A 845 15.07 -15.62 -2.56
N ASP A 846 15.69 -16.68 -2.04
CA ASP A 846 16.15 -17.82 -2.85
C ASP A 846 14.95 -18.66 -3.36
N ASP A 847 13.84 -18.68 -2.62
CA ASP A 847 12.63 -19.42 -2.99
C ASP A 847 11.63 -18.59 -3.82
N PHE A 848 11.58 -17.26 -3.59
CA PHE A 848 10.56 -16.38 -4.19
C PHE A 848 11.10 -15.40 -5.22
N GLY A 849 12.42 -15.37 -5.46
CA GLY A 849 13.06 -14.53 -6.47
C GLY A 849 12.97 -13.01 -6.23
N CYS A 850 12.39 -12.59 -5.12
CA CYS A 850 12.16 -11.19 -4.76
C CYS A 850 12.18 -11.00 -3.24
N LEU A 851 12.37 -9.75 -2.82
CA LEU A 851 12.32 -9.33 -1.43
C LEU A 851 10.89 -9.03 -1.01
N PHE A 852 10.47 -9.64 0.09
CA PHE A 852 9.14 -9.42 0.65
C PHE A 852 8.89 -7.95 0.95
N PHE A 853 7.65 -7.53 0.70
CA PHE A 853 7.10 -6.19 0.92
C PHE A 853 7.66 -5.06 0.06
N ASP A 854 8.96 -5.08 -0.27
CA ASP A 854 9.64 -3.99 -0.98
C ASP A 854 9.61 -4.16 -2.51
N GLU A 855 9.60 -5.41 -3.00
CA GLU A 855 9.57 -5.75 -4.42
C GLU A 855 8.25 -6.39 -4.86
N TRP A 856 7.28 -6.50 -3.95
CA TRP A 856 5.94 -6.98 -4.28
C TRP A 856 5.18 -5.98 -5.15
N ASP A 857 4.61 -6.51 -6.23
CA ASP A 857 3.68 -5.80 -7.08
C ASP A 857 2.25 -5.79 -6.50
N PHE A 858 1.29 -5.29 -7.29
CA PHE A 858 -0.10 -5.28 -6.88
C PHE A 858 -0.64 -6.69 -6.62
N GLU A 859 -0.27 -7.66 -7.45
CA GLU A 859 -0.78 -9.03 -7.32
C GLU A 859 -0.34 -9.65 -5.99
N GLN A 860 0.94 -9.57 -5.65
CA GLN A 860 1.45 -10.14 -4.39
C GLN A 860 0.90 -9.42 -3.15
N TRP A 861 0.75 -8.09 -3.19
CA TRP A 861 0.07 -7.36 -2.12
C TRP A 861 -1.41 -7.75 -2.01
N ASN A 862 -2.11 -7.92 -3.12
CA ASN A 862 -3.51 -8.31 -3.11
C ASN A 862 -3.70 -9.75 -2.59
N LEU A 863 -2.84 -10.68 -3.00
CA LEU A 863 -2.79 -12.03 -2.44
C LEU A 863 -2.53 -12.01 -0.94
N THR A 864 -1.60 -11.17 -0.49
CA THR A 864 -1.31 -11.01 0.94
C THR A 864 -2.50 -10.45 1.71
N TRP A 865 -3.21 -9.43 1.21
CA TRP A 865 -4.43 -8.95 1.88
C TRP A 865 -5.52 -10.02 1.97
N ASN A 866 -5.70 -10.82 0.93
CA ASN A 866 -6.60 -11.97 0.95
C ASN A 866 -6.14 -13.04 1.97
N LEU A 867 -4.82 -13.26 2.11
CA LEU A 867 -4.25 -14.11 3.16
C LEU A 867 -4.59 -13.58 4.56
N LEU A 868 -4.44 -12.27 4.80
CA LEU A 868 -4.74 -11.67 6.11
C LEU A 868 -6.22 -11.77 6.47
N ALA A 869 -7.11 -11.55 5.50
CA ALA A 869 -8.53 -11.81 5.68
C ALA A 869 -8.77 -13.29 6.02
N ASN A 870 -8.17 -14.22 5.27
CA ASN A 870 -8.27 -15.66 5.53
C ASN A 870 -7.74 -16.04 6.93
N CYS A 871 -6.65 -15.42 7.40
CA CYS A 871 -6.11 -15.62 8.75
C CYS A 871 -7.10 -15.21 9.84
N ILE A 872 -7.80 -14.07 9.67
CA ILE A 872 -8.87 -13.65 10.58
C ILE A 872 -10.00 -14.69 10.57
N GLN A 873 -10.45 -15.15 9.40
CA GLN A 873 -11.49 -16.18 9.32
C GLN A 873 -11.08 -17.48 10.02
N LEU A 874 -9.83 -17.92 9.84
CA LEU A 874 -9.29 -19.09 10.53
C LEU A 874 -9.26 -18.89 12.05
N TYR A 875 -8.82 -17.72 12.52
CA TYR A 875 -8.85 -17.41 13.95
C TYR A 875 -10.27 -17.40 14.52
N LEU A 876 -11.23 -16.79 13.84
CA LEU A 876 -12.63 -16.77 14.28
C LEU A 876 -13.25 -18.17 14.29
N LYS A 877 -12.76 -19.08 13.44
CA LYS A 877 -13.23 -20.48 13.35
C LYS A 877 -12.58 -21.41 14.37
N PHE A 878 -11.26 -21.34 14.54
CA PHE A 878 -10.48 -22.30 15.34
C PHE A 878 -10.00 -21.72 16.69
N GLY A 879 -10.04 -20.41 16.87
CA GLY A 879 -9.57 -19.74 18.08
C GLY A 879 -8.07 -19.89 18.30
N VAL A 880 -7.67 -20.09 19.56
CA VAL A 880 -6.27 -20.29 19.93
C VAL A 880 -5.85 -21.72 19.65
N VAL A 881 -4.96 -21.89 18.68
CA VAL A 881 -4.37 -23.20 18.33
C VAL A 881 -2.94 -23.23 18.86
N GLN A 882 -2.68 -24.00 19.91
CA GLN A 882 -1.32 -24.26 20.39
C GLN A 882 -0.76 -25.47 19.65
N ALA A 883 0.40 -25.29 19.01
CA ALA A 883 1.06 -26.41 18.36
C ALA A 883 1.75 -27.33 19.38
N PRO A 884 1.90 -28.63 19.10
CA PRO A 884 2.49 -29.59 20.03
C PRO A 884 3.89 -29.14 20.47
N GLY A 885 4.02 -28.88 21.77
CA GLY A 885 5.29 -28.53 22.42
C GLY A 885 5.95 -29.72 23.11
N GLU A 886 5.44 -30.94 22.94
CA GLU A 886 5.83 -32.11 23.75
C GLU A 886 7.31 -32.46 23.59
N ARG A 887 7.88 -32.39 22.38
CA ARG A 887 9.33 -32.53 22.17
C ARG A 887 10.14 -31.42 22.85
N LEU A 888 9.58 -30.21 23.02
CA LEU A 888 10.20 -29.07 23.70
C LEU A 888 10.16 -29.22 25.23
N GLN A 889 9.04 -29.69 25.79
CA GLN A 889 8.92 -29.97 27.23
C GLN A 889 9.77 -31.16 27.67
N GLN A 890 9.77 -32.26 26.90
CA GLN A 890 10.65 -33.41 27.17
C GLN A 890 12.14 -33.04 27.03
N ARG A 891 12.51 -32.20 26.05
CA ARG A 891 13.89 -31.67 25.93
C ARG A 891 14.26 -30.69 27.03
N LYS A 892 13.33 -29.85 27.50
CA LYS A 892 13.52 -28.93 28.63
C LYS A 892 13.70 -29.70 29.93
N LEU A 893 12.89 -30.74 30.17
CA LEU A 893 13.08 -31.68 31.28
C LEU A 893 14.46 -32.36 31.21
N ARG A 894 14.88 -32.85 30.03
CA ARG A 894 16.22 -33.43 29.84
C ARG A 894 17.36 -32.44 30.16
N GLN A 895 17.24 -31.18 29.75
CA GLN A 895 18.20 -30.12 30.08
C GLN A 895 18.22 -29.82 31.58
N GLU A 896 17.05 -29.78 32.23
CA GLU A 896 16.94 -29.52 33.67
C GLU A 896 17.45 -30.69 34.51
N ILE A 897 17.29 -31.95 34.08
CA ILE A 897 17.83 -33.15 34.74
C ILE A 897 19.36 -33.17 34.69
N THR A 898 19.95 -32.84 33.52
CA THR A 898 21.36 -33.00 33.11
C THR A 898 21.75 -34.42 32.71
N GLU A 899 22.54 -34.54 31.64
CA GLU A 899 22.94 -35.83 31.05
C GLU A 899 23.63 -36.78 32.06
N PRO A 900 24.55 -36.31 32.94
CA PRO A 900 25.16 -37.19 33.94
C PRO A 900 24.17 -37.80 34.94
N LEU A 901 23.16 -37.02 35.36
CA LEU A 901 22.13 -37.50 36.29
C LEU A 901 21.20 -38.51 35.60
N MET A 902 20.89 -38.26 34.33
CA MET A 902 20.01 -39.13 33.56
C MET A 902 20.67 -40.48 33.24
N SER A 903 21.94 -40.47 32.78
CA SER A 903 22.70 -41.69 32.53
C SER A 903 22.88 -42.53 33.80
N TRP A 904 23.25 -41.88 34.91
CA TRP A 904 23.35 -42.55 36.20
C TRP A 904 22.02 -43.15 36.65
N ALA A 905 20.93 -42.40 36.58
CA ALA A 905 19.63 -42.88 37.05
C ALA A 905 19.08 -44.02 36.16
N ASP A 906 19.30 -43.96 34.85
CA ASP A 906 18.92 -45.04 33.93
C ASP A 906 19.69 -46.34 34.20
N GLU A 907 20.99 -46.24 34.47
CA GLU A 907 21.81 -47.37 34.87
C GLU A 907 21.42 -47.89 36.27
N TYR A 908 21.28 -46.98 37.24
CA TYR A 908 20.98 -47.33 38.62
C TYR A 908 19.62 -48.02 38.75
N PHE A 909 18.59 -47.57 38.02
CA PHE A 909 17.23 -48.14 38.04
C PHE A 909 16.94 -49.08 36.86
N SER A 910 17.98 -49.61 36.21
CA SER A 910 17.83 -50.63 35.15
C SER A 910 17.24 -51.95 35.70
N GLU A 911 17.49 -52.27 36.96
CA GLU A 911 16.96 -53.45 37.64
C GLU A 911 15.61 -53.16 38.32
N LYS A 912 14.59 -53.99 38.04
CA LYS A 912 13.23 -53.83 38.60
C LYS A 912 13.14 -54.01 40.12
N ASN A 913 14.15 -54.61 40.75
CA ASN A 913 14.25 -54.82 42.21
C ASN A 913 14.42 -53.52 43.02
N LYS A 914 14.74 -52.39 42.36
CA LYS A 914 14.89 -51.07 43.03
C LYS A 914 13.62 -50.21 42.99
N PHE A 915 12.56 -50.67 42.33
CA PHE A 915 11.24 -50.03 42.37
C PHE A 915 10.45 -50.50 43.60
N LYS A 916 9.61 -49.62 44.16
CA LYS A 916 8.81 -49.84 45.39
C LYS A 916 9.64 -50.10 46.65
N VAL A 917 10.93 -49.80 46.63
CA VAL A 917 11.82 -49.88 47.79
C VAL A 917 12.06 -48.48 48.35
N LYS A 918 12.17 -48.36 49.69
CA LYS A 918 12.60 -47.10 50.34
C LYS A 918 14.11 -46.95 50.22
N LEU A 919 14.57 -45.99 49.44
CA LEU A 919 15.99 -45.71 49.23
C LEU A 919 16.37 -44.40 49.94
N SER A 920 17.49 -44.40 50.67
CA SER A 920 17.96 -43.18 51.36
C SER A 920 18.35 -42.11 50.35
N ARG A 921 17.81 -40.89 50.50
CA ARG A 921 18.20 -39.73 49.66
C ARG A 921 19.71 -39.49 49.71
N LYS A 922 20.33 -39.69 50.88
CA LYS A 922 21.78 -39.50 51.07
C LYS A 922 22.55 -40.53 50.25
N GLU A 923 22.16 -41.80 50.31
CA GLU A 923 22.82 -42.88 49.56
C GLU A 923 22.66 -42.69 48.04
N LEU A 924 21.47 -42.28 47.58
CA LEU A 924 21.24 -41.97 46.16
C LEU A 924 22.10 -40.80 45.68
N TYR A 925 22.19 -39.73 46.47
CA TYR A 925 23.03 -38.59 46.14
C TYR A 925 24.53 -38.95 46.16
N ASP A 926 24.98 -39.72 47.14
CA ASP A 926 26.36 -40.19 47.22
C ASP A 926 26.70 -41.14 46.06
N ALA A 927 25.78 -42.03 45.67
CA ALA A 927 25.93 -42.89 44.50
C ALA A 927 26.03 -42.11 43.19
N PHE A 928 25.20 -41.08 43.01
CA PHE A 928 25.30 -40.15 41.87
C PHE A 928 26.65 -39.40 41.85
N CYS A 929 27.09 -38.90 43.01
CA CYS A 929 28.36 -38.21 43.13
C CYS A 929 29.57 -39.14 42.95
N ASN A 930 29.43 -40.44 43.20
CA ASN A 930 30.49 -41.41 42.94
C ASN A 930 30.56 -41.79 41.45
N TYR A 931 29.42 -41.76 40.74
CA TYR A 931 29.35 -41.95 39.30
C TYR A 931 30.05 -40.82 38.53
N ASP A 932 29.83 -39.57 38.94
CA ASP A 932 30.57 -38.41 38.44
C ASP A 932 30.97 -37.45 39.60
N PRO A 933 32.21 -37.57 40.12
CA PRO A 933 32.71 -36.75 41.23
C PRO A 933 32.67 -35.24 40.98
N ILE A 934 32.66 -34.80 39.72
CA ILE A 934 32.63 -33.39 39.34
C ILE A 934 31.28 -32.76 39.72
N GLN A 935 30.19 -33.55 39.73
CA GLN A 935 28.83 -33.06 40.01
C GLN A 935 28.66 -32.51 41.44
N ARG A 936 29.50 -32.93 42.41
CA ARG A 936 29.50 -32.38 43.78
C ARG A 936 29.69 -30.87 43.82
N LYS A 937 30.35 -30.29 42.80
CA LYS A 937 30.57 -28.83 42.69
C LYS A 937 29.35 -28.08 42.14
N PHE A 938 28.45 -28.75 41.43
CA PHE A 938 27.37 -28.12 40.65
C PHE A 938 25.97 -28.44 41.15
N ILE A 939 25.75 -29.61 41.76
CA ILE A 939 24.43 -30.06 42.20
C ILE A 939 24.48 -30.30 43.70
N SER A 940 23.81 -29.44 44.48
CA SER A 940 23.65 -29.66 45.92
C SER A 940 22.65 -30.79 46.20
N PRO A 941 22.64 -31.39 47.41
CA PRO A 941 21.64 -32.41 47.76
C PRO A 941 20.20 -31.93 47.53
N THR A 942 19.90 -30.66 47.80
CA THR A 942 18.56 -30.05 47.61
C THR A 942 18.19 -29.93 46.14
N MET A 943 19.17 -29.56 45.31
CA MET A 943 18.98 -29.51 43.87
C MET A 943 18.84 -30.91 43.25
N PHE A 944 19.57 -31.90 43.78
CA PHE A 944 19.45 -33.30 43.39
C PHE A 944 18.01 -33.81 43.53
N LYS A 945 17.36 -33.56 44.69
CA LYS A 945 15.94 -33.93 44.89
C LYS A 945 15.03 -33.37 43.79
N LYS A 946 15.16 -32.06 43.49
CA LYS A 946 14.35 -31.39 42.48
C LYS A 946 14.55 -32.01 41.09
N LYS A 947 15.82 -32.23 40.70
CA LYS A 947 16.17 -32.85 39.42
C LYS A 947 15.75 -34.33 39.34
N PHE A 948 15.82 -35.06 40.46
CA PHE A 948 15.40 -36.45 40.54
C PHE A 948 13.88 -36.62 40.40
N MET A 949 13.09 -35.70 40.97
CA MET A 949 11.64 -35.65 40.72
C MET A 949 11.33 -35.38 39.24
N GLN A 950 12.10 -34.50 38.60
CA GLN A 950 11.97 -34.23 37.15
C GLN A 950 12.34 -35.46 36.31
N TYR A 951 13.34 -36.24 36.73
CA TYR A 951 13.67 -37.53 36.11
C TYR A 951 12.51 -38.53 36.24
N CYS A 952 11.91 -38.64 37.42
CA CYS A 952 10.73 -39.50 37.61
C CYS A 952 9.58 -39.09 36.68
N LEU A 953 9.30 -37.78 36.59
CA LEU A 953 8.31 -37.24 35.66
C LEU A 953 8.67 -37.54 34.20
N PHE A 954 9.94 -37.41 33.82
CA PHE A 954 10.43 -37.68 32.46
C PHE A 954 10.29 -39.16 32.06
N LYS A 955 10.47 -40.09 33.00
CA LYS A 955 10.32 -41.54 32.77
C LYS A 955 8.91 -42.08 33.01
N GLY A 956 7.97 -41.23 33.44
CA GLY A 956 6.62 -41.65 33.81
C GLY A 956 6.54 -42.44 35.13
N TYR A 957 7.54 -42.30 36.00
CA TYR A 957 7.56 -42.93 37.33
C TYR A 957 6.84 -42.06 38.37
N MET A 958 6.14 -42.69 39.31
CA MET A 958 5.58 -41.98 40.46
C MET A 958 6.63 -41.84 41.56
N PHE A 959 6.91 -40.60 41.95
CA PHE A 959 7.80 -40.29 43.08
C PHE A 959 7.03 -40.33 44.41
N ASN A 960 7.50 -41.12 45.37
CA ASN A 960 6.88 -41.40 46.66
C ASN A 960 5.40 -41.82 46.54
N PRO A 961 5.10 -42.94 45.86
CA PRO A 961 3.74 -43.37 45.53
C PRO A 961 2.84 -43.55 46.76
N HIS A 962 3.40 -43.96 47.90
CA HIS A 962 2.70 -44.14 49.18
C HIS A 962 2.20 -42.83 49.82
N LYS A 963 2.53 -41.66 49.24
CA LYS A 963 2.03 -40.34 49.66
C LYS A 963 0.75 -39.92 48.92
N TYR A 964 0.30 -40.73 47.97
CA TYR A 964 -0.87 -40.47 47.14
C TYR A 964 -1.92 -41.56 47.35
N ASP A 965 -3.19 -41.18 47.29
CA ASP A 965 -4.31 -42.10 47.31
C ASP A 965 -4.30 -43.00 46.06
N SER A 966 -4.29 -44.30 46.28
CA SER A 966 -4.26 -45.35 45.25
C SER A 966 -5.46 -45.37 44.29
N LYS A 967 -6.55 -44.66 44.58
CA LYS A 967 -7.75 -44.57 43.74
C LYS A 967 -7.91 -43.20 43.11
N THR A 968 -7.68 -42.12 43.87
CA THR A 968 -7.95 -40.75 43.39
C THR A 968 -6.71 -40.02 42.88
N GLY A 969 -5.50 -40.58 43.06
CA GLY A 969 -4.24 -39.93 42.69
C GLY A 969 -3.92 -38.66 43.49
N LYS A 970 -4.69 -38.36 44.55
CA LYS A 970 -4.53 -37.14 45.34
C LYS A 970 -3.53 -37.33 46.49
N PRO A 971 -2.69 -36.34 46.78
CA PRO A 971 -1.81 -36.33 47.95
C PRO A 971 -2.59 -36.54 49.27
N HIS A 972 -2.05 -37.35 50.18
CA HIS A 972 -2.67 -37.60 51.49
C HIS A 972 -2.65 -36.38 52.43
N GLN A 973 -1.69 -35.47 52.26
CA GLN A 973 -1.48 -34.31 53.12
C GLN A 973 -1.10 -33.09 52.30
N PHE A 974 -1.57 -31.92 52.73
CA PHE A 974 -1.21 -30.61 52.20
C PHE A 974 -0.62 -29.76 53.32
N ASP A 975 0.33 -28.89 52.99
CA ASP A 975 0.88 -27.91 53.92
C ASP A 975 -0.03 -26.69 54.08
N LYS A 976 0.40 -25.72 54.90
CA LYS A 976 -0.36 -24.50 55.21
C LYS A 976 -0.60 -23.60 53.99
N ASP A 977 0.17 -23.77 52.92
CA ASP A 977 0.05 -23.03 51.66
C ASP A 977 -0.72 -23.83 50.59
N GLY A 978 -1.32 -24.97 50.96
CA GLY A 978 -2.08 -25.83 50.06
C GLY A 978 -1.20 -26.66 49.10
N LYS A 979 0.11 -26.78 49.36
CA LYS A 979 1.01 -27.63 48.55
C LYS A 979 1.08 -29.04 49.10
N PRO A 980 1.21 -30.05 48.24
CA PRO A 980 1.21 -31.44 48.68
C PRO A 980 2.49 -31.83 49.42
N VAL A 981 2.33 -32.47 50.58
CA VAL A 981 3.44 -32.97 51.41
C VAL A 981 3.86 -34.34 50.88
N ILE A 982 4.82 -34.35 49.97
CA ILE A 982 5.30 -35.54 49.25
C ILE A 982 6.60 -36.11 49.82
N ASP A 983 7.13 -35.51 50.90
CA ASP A 983 8.37 -35.92 51.57
C ASP A 983 8.13 -37.18 52.42
N ASP A 984 9.01 -38.18 52.29
CA ASP A 984 9.07 -39.35 53.18
C ASP A 984 10.26 -39.19 54.12
N LYS A 985 10.00 -38.77 55.36
CA LYS A 985 11.02 -38.59 56.40
C LYS A 985 10.68 -39.46 57.60
N SER A 986 11.60 -40.34 57.97
CA SER A 986 11.48 -41.18 59.17
C SER A 986 12.84 -41.26 59.87
N GLY A 987 12.87 -41.04 61.18
CA GLY A 987 14.10 -41.10 61.96
C GLY A 987 15.17 -40.07 61.59
N GLY A 988 14.78 -38.90 61.07
CA GLY A 988 15.71 -37.84 60.64
C GLY A 988 16.36 -38.07 59.27
N ILE A 989 16.02 -39.17 58.59
CA ILE A 989 16.49 -39.52 57.25
C ILE A 989 15.33 -39.35 56.25
N GLU A 990 15.64 -38.82 55.07
CA GLU A 990 14.69 -38.69 53.97
C GLU A 990 14.87 -39.84 52.97
N TYR A 991 13.76 -40.44 52.55
CA TYR A 991 13.70 -41.57 51.65
C TYR A 991 12.97 -41.22 50.35
N PHE A 992 13.44 -41.80 49.25
CA PHE A 992 12.79 -41.77 47.95
C PHE A 992 12.30 -43.18 47.60
N MET A 993 11.10 -43.28 47.06
CA MET A 993 10.51 -44.50 46.53
C MET A 993 9.93 -44.20 45.15
N ILE A 994 10.18 -45.05 44.16
CA ILE A 994 9.63 -44.90 42.81
C ILE A 994 8.77 -46.11 42.42
N ASP A 995 7.72 -45.90 41.62
CA ASP A 995 6.87 -46.95 41.05
C ASP A 995 6.56 -46.70 39.57
N ILE A 996 6.35 -47.79 38.82
CA ILE A 996 6.11 -47.83 37.37
C ILE A 996 4.64 -47.52 37.03
N LYS A 997 3.70 -47.70 37.98
CA LYS A 997 2.28 -47.39 37.75
C LYS A 997 2.00 -45.89 37.88
N ALA A 998 1.78 -45.20 36.77
CA ALA A 998 0.93 -44.01 36.77
C ALA A 998 -0.54 -44.47 36.89
N LEU A 999 -1.27 -44.00 37.90
CA LEU A 999 -2.73 -44.00 37.83
C LEU A 999 -3.10 -42.98 36.74
N GLU A 1000 -3.78 -43.44 35.69
CA GLU A 1000 -4.47 -42.51 34.79
C GLU A 1000 -5.40 -41.66 35.66
N PRO A 1001 -5.26 -40.32 35.67
CA PRO A 1001 -6.34 -39.50 36.23
C PRO A 1001 -7.59 -39.83 35.41
N GLU A 1002 -8.69 -40.19 36.06
CA GLU A 1002 -10.00 -40.19 35.40
C GLU A 1002 -10.08 -38.87 34.63
N ALA A 1003 -10.25 -38.98 33.31
CA ALA A 1003 -10.51 -37.83 32.48
C ALA A 1003 -11.66 -37.08 33.18
N PRO A 1004 -11.50 -35.78 33.51
CA PRO A 1004 -12.66 -35.02 33.94
C PRO A 1004 -13.69 -35.25 32.84
N SER A 1005 -14.87 -35.73 33.22
CA SER A 1005 -15.98 -35.93 32.29
C SER A 1005 -15.97 -34.73 31.34
N LYS A 1006 -15.60 -34.96 30.08
CA LYS A 1006 -15.66 -33.95 29.04
C LYS A 1006 -17.14 -33.66 28.84
N GLU A 1007 -17.71 -32.83 29.71
CA GLU A 1007 -18.63 -31.84 29.21
C GLU A 1007 -17.80 -30.97 28.28
N GLU A 1008 -17.75 -31.38 27.01
CA GLU A 1008 -17.55 -30.44 25.92
C GLU A 1008 -18.70 -29.43 25.98
N LYS A 1009 -18.58 -28.43 26.86
CA LYS A 1009 -19.25 -27.16 26.61
C LYS A 1009 -18.53 -26.53 25.43
N LYS A 1010 -18.89 -26.98 24.22
CA LYS A 1010 -18.97 -26.07 23.08
C LYS A 1010 -19.88 -24.95 23.54
N LEU A 1011 -19.29 -23.85 24.00
CA LEU A 1011 -20.01 -22.61 24.28
C LEU A 1011 -20.51 -22.06 22.93
N ARG A 1012 -21.60 -22.65 22.41
CA ARG A 1012 -22.50 -21.96 21.50
C ARG A 1012 -23.26 -20.95 22.34
N TYR A 1013 -22.90 -19.69 22.17
CA TYR A 1013 -23.69 -18.59 22.72
C TYR A 1013 -25.07 -18.60 22.06
N THR A 1014 -26.11 -18.61 22.90
CA THR A 1014 -27.50 -18.36 22.49
C THR A 1014 -27.81 -16.93 22.96
N PRO A 1015 -28.21 -16.01 22.09
CA PRO A 1015 -28.39 -14.60 22.45
C PRO A 1015 -29.54 -14.41 23.46
N PRO A 1016 -29.42 -13.51 24.45
CA PRO A 1016 -30.56 -13.02 25.20
C PRO A 1016 -31.42 -12.20 24.24
N GLY A 1017 -32.73 -12.52 24.20
CA GLY A 1017 -33.71 -11.80 23.41
C GLY A 1017 -33.70 -10.31 23.73
N HIS A 1018 -33.91 -9.49 22.69
CA HIS A 1018 -34.03 -8.03 22.78
C HIS A 1018 -34.96 -7.60 23.91
N GLY A 1019 -34.35 -7.22 25.04
CA GLY A 1019 -34.97 -6.39 26.06
C GLY A 1019 -34.64 -4.94 25.73
N SER A 1020 -35.62 -4.25 25.18
CA SER A 1020 -35.63 -2.80 24.94
C SER A 1020 -35.38 -2.01 26.23
N ILE A 1021 -34.31 -1.20 26.25
CA ILE A 1021 -34.24 0.18 26.79
C ILE A 1021 -33.26 0.97 25.92
#